data_AF-J4C7V0-F1
#
_entry.id   AF-J4C7V0-F1
#
_cell.length_a   1.000
_cell.length_b   1.000
_cell.length_c   1.000
_cell.angle_alpha   90.00
_cell.angle_beta   90.00
_cell.angle_gamma   90.00
#
_symmetry.space_group_name_H-M   'P 1'
#
loop_
_entity.id
_entity.type
_entity.pdbx_description
1 polymer ?
#
loop_
_entity_poly.entity_id
_entity_poly.type
_entity_poly.pdbx_seq_one_letter_code
_entity_poly.pdbx_strand_id
1 'polypeptide(L)'
;MYYILFVCILALDFVCSHVEHNSECVSLNIVRRRPDRILILRQNFYNIDTLVYTAKDGYINEVIDDRGIIWKNDRGRLKLSKVIKFRKESKLLHVHYISADNLSYVKYFYRTGRVWNEINSERFYLEFDLHRSEASVVSYYTIYLRRNNDEKRARVNKSKKLKFAAYGPNYGYRINKVCDVSLGIMCFKSVWYSKEDEHCLFTSVHNRDKPDLAYLVISDSGNVVEKFYHKPPGVFKSWKPIDKTEYYSKLKERDLDLDKFDNTVQLDLNNIDSDKFYSSEFGYRRSTIAAYPKPGFRMTRVSYANMIIWESGKSDVYSYCANMFSDNEEPKLCYVLVSEGNERRIEYFLNNNNTWYKIDKKRFYHLLAKKDDPRYTHRYEGIDEEGNRNIEMSYFTNKQGLMVKTYRSMVPNHKGVILLIHGFAMHFLSTFMKYNMDWNYQNFGFATHPYIVCPDVNFFYNYSRFNYDRYKHIFEYNFYDKQYPSNLIQMFEYSGSMLECLNNMGYSVYGMDFQSNGFSESVDSIKSHFTRYTDLIKDVTQFVYIIKRQKFTDTSQVWTERVNSIGIKFNEKFMIFGYSLGSNVSFRAIEEFNRQHDLKEKLADAFISLSGMFDLASNIKDLYHRAYLGLFPLFAAFAPRYENRYQQYPNYGQRYNFTMYLNVSVPRNKNLQDDRYGPHFCSWRTLKSLYLACWASKRNAKHYPKNMPTLFIHSSEDYKCNIKGVRKIEARLGFNASVVEMPGRDHHTFETDFLDPISKNLAEWLATTVGRETIVIHSK
;
A
#
# COMPACT_ATOMS: atom_id res chain seq x y z
N MET A 1 -50.99 48.86 -25.44
CA MET A 1 -49.55 48.60 -25.71
C MET A 1 -48.82 47.88 -24.57
N TYR A 2 -49.29 47.93 -23.31
CA TYR A 2 -48.67 47.18 -22.19
C TYR A 2 -49.08 45.70 -22.07
N TYR A 3 -50.20 45.29 -22.67
CA TYR A 3 -50.68 43.89 -22.60
C TYR A 3 -49.98 42.93 -23.60
N ILE A 4 -49.40 43.45 -24.68
CA ILE A 4 -48.71 42.62 -25.69
C ILE A 4 -47.30 42.24 -25.22
N LEU A 5 -46.64 43.08 -24.42
CA LEU A 5 -45.30 42.79 -23.90
C LEU A 5 -45.31 41.68 -22.82
N PHE A 6 -46.37 41.58 -22.03
CA PHE A 6 -46.47 40.57 -20.95
C PHE A 6 -46.76 39.15 -21.50
N VAL A 7 -47.51 39.06 -22.61
CA VAL A 7 -47.79 37.78 -23.28
C VAL A 7 -46.54 37.25 -24.00
N CYS A 8 -45.66 38.11 -24.52
CA CYS A 8 -44.39 37.67 -25.11
C CYS A 8 -43.37 37.17 -24.09
N ILE A 9 -43.38 37.68 -22.85
CA ILE A 9 -42.46 37.20 -21.79
C ILE A 9 -42.94 35.84 -21.25
N LEU A 10 -44.26 35.65 -21.06
CA LEU A 10 -44.81 34.35 -20.66
C LEU A 10 -44.71 33.27 -21.75
N ALA A 11 -44.72 33.64 -23.04
CA ALA A 11 -44.49 32.70 -24.14
C ALA A 11 -43.01 32.30 -24.31
N LEU A 12 -42.06 33.13 -23.88
CA LEU A 12 -40.64 32.79 -23.81
C LEU A 12 -40.30 31.92 -22.59
N ASP A 13 -41.02 32.09 -21.47
CA ASP A 13 -40.87 31.22 -20.29
C ASP A 13 -41.59 29.86 -20.44
N PHE A 14 -42.57 29.72 -21.35
CA PHE A 14 -43.21 28.43 -21.63
C PHE A 14 -42.51 27.59 -22.72
N VAL A 15 -41.56 28.17 -23.46
CA VAL A 15 -40.69 27.46 -24.43
C VAL A 15 -39.33 27.04 -23.81
N CYS A 16 -39.07 27.37 -22.55
CA CYS A 16 -38.04 26.68 -21.75
C CYS A 16 -38.62 25.53 -20.91
N SER A 17 -39.73 24.94 -21.36
CA SER A 17 -40.19 23.64 -20.86
C SER A 17 -39.28 22.54 -21.42
N HIS A 18 -38.43 22.01 -20.56
CA HIS A 18 -37.74 20.72 -20.74
C HIS A 18 -37.09 20.54 -22.11
N VAL A 19 -36.00 21.28 -22.38
CA VAL A 19 -34.90 20.62 -23.10
C VAL A 19 -34.36 19.58 -22.14
N GLU A 20 -34.95 18.38 -22.15
CA GLU A 20 -34.19 17.19 -21.78
C GLU A 20 -32.91 17.28 -22.60
N HIS A 21 -31.78 17.56 -21.94
CA HIS A 21 -30.49 17.31 -22.53
C HIS A 21 -30.51 15.83 -22.91
N ASN A 22 -30.76 15.55 -24.19
CA ASN A 22 -30.53 14.24 -24.78
C ASN A 22 -29.06 13.96 -24.49
N SER A 23 -28.82 13.10 -23.51
CA SER A 23 -27.48 12.63 -23.15
C SER A 23 -26.91 11.97 -24.39
N GLU A 24 -26.09 12.70 -25.14
CA GLU A 24 -25.60 12.27 -26.44
C GLU A 24 -24.82 10.95 -26.30
N CYS A 25 -25.27 9.92 -27.00
CA CYS A 25 -24.58 8.62 -27.05
C CYS A 25 -23.22 8.77 -27.74
N VAL A 26 -22.17 8.20 -27.15
CA VAL A 26 -20.80 8.21 -27.71
C VAL A 26 -20.35 6.78 -28.06
N SER A 27 -19.71 6.59 -29.22
CA SER A 27 -19.01 5.34 -29.56
C SER A 27 -17.53 5.46 -29.23
N LEU A 28 -17.00 4.55 -28.42
CA LEU A 28 -15.61 4.51 -27.99
C LEU A 28 -14.80 3.60 -28.90
N ASN A 29 -13.89 4.17 -29.70
CA ASN A 29 -12.83 3.40 -30.35
C ASN A 29 -11.61 3.27 -29.41
N ILE A 30 -11.37 2.06 -28.90
CA ILE A 30 -10.30 1.79 -27.91
C ILE A 30 -8.89 1.76 -28.51
N VAL A 31 -8.75 1.83 -29.84
CA VAL A 31 -7.46 1.90 -30.55
C VAL A 31 -7.02 3.35 -30.72
N ARG A 32 -7.95 4.30 -30.80
CA ARG A 32 -7.63 5.73 -30.89
C ARG A 32 -6.95 6.23 -29.62
N ARG A 33 -5.83 6.94 -29.81
CA ARG A 33 -5.07 7.54 -28.70
C ARG A 33 -5.84 8.67 -27.98
N ARG A 34 -6.67 9.40 -28.71
CA ARG A 34 -7.53 10.48 -28.20
C ARG A 34 -8.91 10.35 -28.85
N PRO A 35 -9.79 9.50 -28.32
CA PRO A 35 -11.14 9.37 -28.84
C PRO A 35 -11.93 10.66 -28.57
N ASP A 36 -12.73 11.07 -29.55
CA ASP A 36 -13.53 12.30 -29.47
C ASP A 36 -14.61 12.17 -28.40
N ARG A 37 -14.88 13.25 -27.65
CA ARG A 37 -15.91 13.32 -26.60
C ARG A 37 -15.73 12.30 -25.46
N ILE A 38 -14.53 11.74 -25.30
CA ILE A 38 -14.16 10.81 -24.23
C ILE A 38 -13.15 11.47 -23.27
N LEU A 39 -13.36 11.27 -21.97
CA LEU A 39 -12.37 11.47 -20.91
C LEU A 39 -11.56 10.19 -20.74
N ILE A 40 -10.25 10.33 -20.64
CA ILE A 40 -9.34 9.22 -20.38
C ILE A 40 -8.65 9.50 -19.07
N LEU A 41 -8.93 8.68 -18.05
CA LEU A 41 -8.19 8.70 -16.80
C LEU A 41 -7.16 7.59 -16.83
N ARG A 42 -5.88 7.94 -16.78
CA ARG A 42 -4.81 6.96 -16.64
C ARG A 42 -4.56 6.67 -15.17
N GLN A 43 -4.66 5.40 -14.80
CA GLN A 43 -4.33 4.93 -13.46
C GLN A 43 -3.40 3.71 -13.52
N ASN A 44 -2.78 3.39 -12.39
CA ASN A 44 -2.17 2.08 -12.18
C ASN A 44 -3.00 1.31 -11.15
N PHE A 45 -3.44 0.09 -11.49
CA PHE A 45 -4.00 -0.86 -10.51
C PHE A 45 -3.02 -2.01 -10.40
N TYR A 46 -2.47 -2.30 -9.22
CA TYR A 46 -1.59 -3.46 -9.05
C TYR A 46 -0.37 -3.52 -10.00
N ASN A 47 0.14 -2.34 -10.39
CA ASN A 47 1.24 -2.08 -11.33
C ASN A 47 0.83 -2.29 -12.79
N ILE A 48 -0.47 -2.34 -13.05
CA ILE A 48 -0.99 -2.54 -14.39
C ILE A 48 -1.45 -1.17 -14.88
N ASP A 49 -0.81 -0.69 -15.94
CA ASP A 49 -1.12 0.59 -16.59
C ASP A 49 -2.49 0.49 -17.25
N THR A 50 -3.44 1.27 -16.76
CA THR A 50 -4.85 1.13 -17.10
C THR A 50 -5.41 2.47 -17.56
N LEU A 51 -6.21 2.40 -18.63
CA LEU A 51 -7.00 3.51 -19.13
C LEU A 51 -8.46 3.28 -18.76
N VAL A 52 -9.03 4.25 -18.06
CA VAL A 52 -10.45 4.31 -17.74
C VAL A 52 -11.07 5.36 -18.65
N TYR A 53 -12.01 4.93 -19.49
CA TYR A 53 -12.71 5.78 -20.43
C TYR A 53 -14.11 6.07 -19.90
N THR A 54 -14.49 7.34 -19.90
CA THR A 54 -15.86 7.82 -19.64
C THR A 54 -16.24 8.86 -20.68
N ALA A 55 -17.53 9.04 -20.95
CA ALA A 55 -17.96 10.13 -21.83
C ALA A 55 -17.73 11.49 -21.16
N LYS A 56 -17.40 12.52 -21.95
CA LYS A 56 -17.40 13.92 -21.49
C LYS A 56 -18.83 14.39 -21.20
N ASP A 57 -19.72 14.08 -22.15
CA ASP A 57 -21.13 14.40 -22.13
C ASP A 57 -21.91 13.12 -22.47
N GLY A 58 -22.95 12.80 -21.70
CA GLY A 58 -23.76 11.59 -21.89
C GLY A 58 -23.07 10.31 -21.44
N TYR A 59 -23.09 9.27 -22.28
CA TYR A 59 -22.57 7.93 -21.97
C TYR A 59 -22.01 7.22 -23.20
N ILE A 60 -21.06 6.31 -22.96
CA ILE A 60 -20.55 5.38 -23.97
C ILE A 60 -21.65 4.34 -24.24
N ASN A 61 -22.15 4.30 -25.47
CA ASN A 61 -23.20 3.39 -25.91
C ASN A 61 -22.67 2.19 -26.71
N GLU A 62 -21.44 2.31 -27.20
CA GLU A 62 -20.78 1.30 -28.04
C GLU A 62 -19.28 1.36 -27.81
N VAL A 63 -18.63 0.19 -27.84
CA VAL A 63 -17.18 0.03 -27.78
C VAL A 63 -16.73 -0.73 -29.01
N ILE A 64 -15.81 -0.15 -29.77
CA ILE A 64 -15.31 -0.69 -31.02
C ILE A 64 -13.77 -0.77 -31.02
N ASP A 65 -13.23 -1.66 -31.83
CA ASP A 65 -11.85 -1.62 -32.30
C ASP A 65 -11.79 -1.59 -33.84
N ASP A 66 -10.59 -1.77 -34.41
CA ASP A 66 -10.38 -1.74 -35.85
C ASP A 66 -11.10 -2.87 -36.62
N ARG A 67 -11.66 -3.87 -35.92
CA ARG A 67 -12.34 -5.03 -36.51
C ARG A 67 -13.85 -5.02 -36.32
N GLY A 68 -14.39 -4.08 -35.56
CA GLY A 68 -15.82 -3.90 -35.39
C GLY A 68 -16.24 -3.69 -33.93
N ILE A 69 -17.50 -4.04 -33.66
CA ILE A 69 -18.15 -3.82 -32.37
C ILE A 69 -17.71 -4.91 -31.39
N ILE A 70 -17.17 -4.50 -30.24
CA ILE A 70 -16.85 -5.37 -29.10
C ILE A 70 -18.06 -5.46 -28.16
N TRP A 71 -18.68 -4.32 -27.88
CA TRP A 71 -19.86 -4.21 -27.04
C TRP A 71 -20.78 -3.12 -27.57
N LYS A 72 -22.08 -3.37 -27.53
CA LYS A 72 -23.13 -2.40 -27.81
C LYS A 72 -24.20 -2.51 -26.76
N ASN A 73 -24.60 -1.36 -26.23
CA ASN A 73 -25.65 -1.28 -25.23
C ASN A 73 -26.99 -1.81 -25.77
N ASP A 74 -27.60 -2.70 -25.00
CA ASP A 74 -28.89 -3.33 -25.25
C ASP A 74 -29.98 -2.90 -24.24
N ARG A 75 -29.67 -1.98 -23.31
CA ARG A 75 -30.53 -1.55 -22.19
C ARG A 75 -31.15 -0.16 -22.35
N GLY A 76 -31.14 0.42 -23.55
CA GLY A 76 -31.72 1.74 -23.80
C GLY A 76 -30.91 2.87 -23.18
N ARG A 77 -31.56 3.85 -22.54
CA ARG A 77 -30.86 5.03 -21.98
C ARG A 77 -30.01 4.65 -20.76
N LEU A 78 -28.77 5.10 -20.74
CA LEU A 78 -27.85 4.90 -19.61
C LEU A 78 -27.71 6.17 -18.78
N LYS A 79 -27.45 5.99 -17.50
CA LYS A 79 -27.04 7.06 -16.58
C LYS A 79 -25.52 7.27 -16.64
N LEU A 80 -24.76 6.19 -16.76
CA LEU A 80 -23.31 6.19 -16.79
C LEU A 80 -22.81 4.97 -17.57
N SER A 81 -21.69 5.11 -18.26
CA SER A 81 -20.87 3.96 -18.65
C SER A 81 -19.39 4.27 -18.60
N LYS A 82 -18.62 3.23 -18.29
CA LYS A 82 -17.20 3.26 -18.04
C LYS A 82 -16.54 2.04 -18.65
N VAL A 83 -15.46 2.26 -19.37
CA VAL A 83 -14.71 1.19 -20.04
C VAL A 83 -13.29 1.20 -19.49
N ILE A 84 -12.81 0.04 -19.06
CA ILE A 84 -11.47 -0.12 -18.48
C ILE A 84 -10.67 -1.04 -19.38
N LYS A 85 -9.51 -0.55 -19.83
CA LYS A 85 -8.57 -1.26 -20.69
C LYS A 85 -7.18 -1.21 -20.10
N PHE A 86 -6.48 -2.34 -20.11
CA PHE A 86 -5.08 -2.39 -19.69
C PHE A 86 -4.14 -2.11 -20.88
N ARG A 87 -2.96 -1.56 -20.60
CA ARG A 87 -1.93 -1.23 -21.60
C ARG A 87 -0.84 -2.30 -21.63
N LYS A 88 -0.04 -2.32 -22.71
CA LYS A 88 0.66 -3.50 -23.29
C LYS A 88 -0.34 -4.44 -23.99
N GLU A 89 0.04 -5.60 -24.53
CA GLU A 89 -0.81 -6.52 -25.33
C GLU A 89 -2.00 -7.08 -24.51
N SER A 90 -2.88 -6.20 -24.04
CA SER A 90 -3.88 -6.50 -23.04
C SER A 90 -4.92 -7.41 -23.63
N LYS A 91 -5.09 -8.52 -22.93
CA LYS A 91 -6.14 -9.47 -23.18
C LYS A 91 -7.40 -9.17 -22.40
N LEU A 92 -7.47 -8.12 -21.56
CA LEU A 92 -8.66 -7.83 -20.75
C LEU A 92 -9.30 -6.49 -21.12
N LEU A 93 -10.62 -6.46 -21.11
CA LEU A 93 -11.46 -5.27 -21.25
C LEU A 93 -12.70 -5.45 -20.35
N HIS A 94 -13.04 -4.40 -19.62
CA HIS A 94 -14.18 -4.37 -18.71
C HIS A 94 -15.10 -3.21 -19.06
N VAL A 95 -16.39 -3.48 -19.20
CA VAL A 95 -17.42 -2.47 -19.47
C VAL A 95 -18.42 -2.49 -18.32
N HIS A 96 -18.54 -1.37 -17.62
CA HIS A 96 -19.50 -1.16 -16.54
C HIS A 96 -20.46 -0.06 -16.93
N TYR A 97 -21.75 -0.28 -16.74
CA TYR A 97 -22.77 0.68 -17.10
C TYR A 97 -23.95 0.62 -16.13
N ILE A 98 -24.58 1.76 -15.95
CA ILE A 98 -25.76 1.94 -15.09
C ILE A 98 -26.89 2.42 -15.99
N SER A 99 -28.00 1.69 -16.01
CA SER A 99 -29.21 2.07 -16.75
C SER A 99 -29.94 3.25 -16.09
N ALA A 100 -30.90 3.83 -16.80
CA ALA A 100 -31.68 4.96 -16.30
C ALA A 100 -32.46 4.65 -15.00
N ASP A 101 -32.84 3.40 -14.77
CA ASP A 101 -33.49 2.89 -13.56
C ASP A 101 -32.50 2.53 -12.42
N ASN A 102 -31.23 2.92 -12.55
CA ASN A 102 -30.14 2.67 -11.59
C ASN A 102 -29.75 1.19 -11.41
N LEU A 103 -30.07 0.31 -12.36
CA LEU A 103 -29.51 -1.05 -12.36
C LEU A 103 -28.08 -1.05 -12.90
N SER A 104 -27.18 -1.75 -12.20
CA SER A 104 -25.75 -1.85 -12.53
C SER A 104 -25.47 -3.13 -13.31
N TYR A 105 -24.78 -2.99 -14.44
CA TYR A 105 -24.44 -4.10 -15.34
C TYR A 105 -22.96 -4.09 -15.68
N VAL A 106 -22.40 -5.29 -15.83
CA VAL A 106 -20.98 -5.48 -16.14
C VAL A 106 -20.83 -6.49 -17.26
N LYS A 107 -19.93 -6.19 -18.21
CA LYS A 107 -19.50 -7.08 -19.28
C LYS A 107 -17.99 -7.22 -19.24
N TYR A 108 -17.52 -8.46 -19.35
CA TYR A 108 -16.10 -8.81 -19.27
C TYR A 108 -15.64 -9.41 -20.58
N PHE A 109 -14.48 -9.02 -21.07
CA PHE A 109 -13.96 -9.52 -22.34
C PHE A 109 -12.51 -9.97 -22.22
N TYR A 110 -12.19 -11.07 -22.92
CA TYR A 110 -10.84 -11.58 -23.09
C TYR A 110 -10.40 -11.61 -24.57
N ARG A 111 -9.17 -11.16 -24.86
CA ARG A 111 -8.62 -11.16 -26.22
C ARG A 111 -7.84 -12.43 -26.49
N THR A 112 -8.32 -13.21 -27.46
CA THR A 112 -7.60 -14.39 -27.99
C THR A 112 -7.10 -14.06 -29.40
N GLY A 113 -5.79 -13.94 -29.56
CA GLY A 113 -5.19 -13.45 -30.80
C GLY A 113 -5.66 -12.03 -31.11
N ARG A 114 -6.41 -11.85 -32.20
CA ARG A 114 -6.91 -10.53 -32.64
C ARG A 114 -8.37 -10.25 -32.29
N VAL A 115 -9.08 -11.21 -31.68
CA VAL A 115 -10.55 -11.15 -31.43
C VAL A 115 -10.84 -10.97 -29.95
N TRP A 116 -11.81 -10.12 -29.61
CA TRP A 116 -12.36 -9.98 -28.26
C TRP A 116 -13.53 -10.94 -28.08
N ASN A 117 -13.53 -11.69 -26.98
CA ASN A 117 -14.57 -12.64 -26.63
C ASN A 117 -15.17 -12.24 -25.29
N GLU A 118 -16.50 -12.19 -25.19
CA GLU A 118 -17.16 -12.03 -23.89
C GLU A 118 -16.88 -13.27 -23.01
N ILE A 119 -16.54 -13.03 -21.74
CA ILE A 119 -16.26 -14.06 -20.75
C ILE A 119 -17.03 -13.78 -19.45
N ASN A 120 -17.10 -14.75 -18.55
CA ASN A 120 -17.69 -14.55 -17.23
C ASN A 120 -16.72 -13.83 -16.26
N SER A 121 -17.25 -13.40 -15.12
CA SER A 121 -16.49 -12.70 -14.08
C SER A 121 -15.37 -13.59 -13.51
N GLU A 122 -15.64 -14.86 -13.21
CA GLU A 122 -14.65 -15.79 -12.64
C GLU A 122 -13.37 -15.85 -13.49
N ARG A 123 -13.52 -16.05 -14.81
CA ARG A 123 -12.40 -16.08 -15.74
C ARG A 123 -11.70 -14.72 -15.83
N PHE A 124 -12.45 -13.61 -15.87
CA PHE A 124 -11.87 -12.27 -15.96
C PHE A 124 -10.97 -11.98 -14.77
N TYR A 125 -11.46 -12.27 -13.56
CA TYR A 125 -10.73 -12.00 -12.33
C TYR A 125 -9.58 -13.00 -12.09
N LEU A 126 -9.66 -14.22 -12.62
CA LEU A 126 -8.53 -15.16 -12.68
C LEU A 126 -7.39 -14.62 -13.57
N GLU A 127 -7.71 -14.24 -14.80
CA GLU A 127 -6.71 -13.67 -15.73
C GLU A 127 -6.11 -12.38 -15.18
N PHE A 128 -6.92 -11.56 -14.49
CA PHE A 128 -6.44 -10.37 -13.81
C PHE A 128 -5.47 -10.70 -12.67
N ASP A 129 -5.79 -11.70 -11.84
CA ASP A 129 -4.92 -12.14 -10.73
C ASP A 129 -3.59 -12.70 -11.23
N LEU A 130 -3.61 -13.46 -12.33
CA LEU A 130 -2.39 -13.97 -12.99
C LEU A 130 -1.51 -12.82 -13.48
N HIS A 131 -2.10 -11.87 -14.21
CA HIS A 131 -1.37 -10.72 -14.72
C HIS A 131 -0.80 -9.85 -13.59
N ARG A 132 -1.59 -9.59 -12.54
CA ARG A 132 -1.14 -8.93 -11.32
C ARG A 132 0.02 -9.68 -10.68
N SER A 133 -0.11 -10.99 -10.50
CA SER A 133 0.88 -11.83 -9.83
C SER A 133 2.23 -11.72 -10.54
N GLU A 134 2.26 -11.78 -11.87
CA GLU A 134 3.48 -11.55 -12.66
C GLU A 134 4.05 -10.14 -12.51
N ALA A 135 3.18 -9.13 -12.45
CA ALA A 135 3.56 -7.75 -12.18
C ALA A 135 3.94 -7.50 -10.70
N SER A 136 3.87 -8.51 -9.82
CA SER A 136 4.12 -8.40 -8.38
C SER A 136 5.47 -8.97 -7.89
N VAL A 137 6.28 -9.52 -8.80
CA VAL A 137 7.60 -10.08 -8.51
C VAL A 137 8.69 -9.01 -8.32
N VAL A 138 9.18 -8.82 -7.08
CA VAL A 138 10.37 -7.98 -6.78
C VAL A 138 11.58 -8.49 -7.56
N SER A 139 11.87 -9.79 -7.45
CA SER A 139 12.91 -10.45 -8.24
C SER A 139 12.81 -11.97 -8.20
N TYR A 140 13.44 -12.63 -9.18
CA TYR A 140 13.71 -14.06 -9.14
C TYR A 140 15.02 -14.34 -8.43
N TYR A 141 15.04 -15.44 -7.68
CA TYR A 141 16.18 -15.89 -6.90
C TYR A 141 16.48 -17.38 -7.16
N THR A 142 17.76 -17.72 -7.21
CA THR A 142 18.21 -19.12 -7.27
C THR A 142 18.44 -19.62 -5.86
N ILE A 143 17.76 -20.69 -5.46
CA ILE A 143 18.05 -21.39 -4.21
C ILE A 143 19.30 -22.24 -4.41
N TYR A 144 20.25 -22.12 -3.50
CA TYR A 144 21.46 -22.94 -3.49
C TYR A 144 21.42 -23.91 -2.31
N LEU A 145 21.48 -25.21 -2.58
CA LEU A 145 21.33 -26.25 -1.55
C LEU A 145 22.57 -26.36 -0.66
N ARG A 146 23.77 -26.27 -1.25
CA ARG A 146 25.06 -26.51 -0.56
C ARG A 146 25.75 -25.26 0.02
N ARG A 147 25.11 -24.09 -0.02
CA ARG A 147 25.65 -22.84 0.54
C ARG A 147 24.57 -22.04 1.26
N ASN A 148 24.99 -20.93 1.86
CA ASN A 148 24.08 -19.97 2.47
C ASN A 148 23.34 -19.18 1.38
N ASN A 149 22.06 -18.94 1.65
CA ASN A 149 21.18 -18.12 0.81
C ASN A 149 20.98 -16.76 1.47
N ASP A 150 20.70 -15.73 0.68
CA ASP A 150 20.38 -14.39 1.19
C ASP A 150 19.04 -14.41 1.94
N GLU A 151 19.08 -14.18 3.25
CA GLU A 151 17.91 -14.20 4.13
C GLU A 151 16.88 -13.11 3.79
N LYS A 152 17.27 -12.07 3.03
CA LYS A 152 16.32 -11.08 2.51
C LYS A 152 15.52 -11.61 1.32
N ARG A 153 15.99 -12.66 0.63
CA ARG A 153 15.41 -13.17 -0.62
C ARG A 153 14.83 -14.57 -0.48
N ALA A 154 15.34 -15.37 0.45
CA ALA A 154 14.89 -16.73 0.72
C ALA A 154 14.78 -16.98 2.22
N ARG A 155 13.82 -17.82 2.61
CA ARG A 155 13.80 -18.44 3.95
C ARG A 155 14.29 -19.87 3.85
N VAL A 156 15.05 -20.26 4.84
CA VAL A 156 15.77 -21.53 4.87
C VAL A 156 15.69 -22.13 6.26
N ASN A 157 15.35 -23.41 6.32
CA ASN A 157 15.50 -24.22 7.51
C ASN A 157 16.49 -25.36 7.22
N LYS A 158 17.57 -25.39 7.99
CA LYS A 158 18.61 -26.44 7.96
C LYS A 158 18.79 -27.08 9.35
N SER A 159 17.83 -26.87 10.26
CA SER A 159 17.89 -27.36 11.64
C SER A 159 18.25 -28.83 11.71
N LYS A 160 19.16 -29.20 12.63
CA LYS A 160 19.52 -30.61 12.87
C LYS A 160 18.36 -31.45 13.41
N LYS A 161 17.31 -30.79 13.93
CA LYS A 161 16.08 -31.45 14.38
C LYS A 161 15.27 -32.04 13.22
N LEU A 162 15.46 -31.50 12.02
CA LEU A 162 14.80 -31.99 10.80
C LEU A 162 15.75 -32.88 10.01
N LYS A 163 15.25 -34.02 9.51
CA LYS A 163 16.01 -34.91 8.61
C LYS A 163 16.09 -34.38 7.16
N PHE A 164 15.60 -33.18 6.92
CA PHE A 164 15.58 -32.50 5.63
C PHE A 164 15.90 -31.01 5.80
N ALA A 165 16.24 -30.36 4.71
CA ALA A 165 16.26 -28.90 4.63
C ALA A 165 15.08 -28.40 3.80
N ALA A 166 14.50 -27.29 4.22
CA ALA A 166 13.38 -26.65 3.55
C ALA A 166 13.74 -25.23 3.14
N TYR A 167 13.26 -24.84 1.97
CA TYR A 167 13.54 -23.57 1.33
C TYR A 167 12.26 -23.00 0.74
N GLY A 168 12.11 -21.69 0.85
CA GLY A 168 11.13 -20.95 0.08
C GLY A 168 11.57 -19.52 -0.17
N PRO A 169 10.88 -18.80 -1.06
CA PRO A 169 11.15 -17.41 -1.29
C PRO A 169 10.73 -16.59 -0.06
N ASN A 170 11.47 -15.53 0.21
CA ASN A 170 10.93 -14.48 1.06
C ASN A 170 9.81 -13.73 0.30
N TYR A 171 8.94 -13.02 1.01
CA TYR A 171 7.81 -12.32 0.41
C TYR A 171 8.27 -11.37 -0.72
N GLY A 172 7.62 -11.46 -1.88
CA GLY A 172 7.94 -10.69 -3.10
C GLY A 172 8.98 -11.33 -4.03
N TYR A 173 9.62 -12.43 -3.63
CA TYR A 173 10.58 -13.14 -4.47
C TYR A 173 9.96 -14.39 -5.09
N ARG A 174 10.46 -14.80 -6.25
CA ARG A 174 10.11 -16.08 -6.89
C ARG A 174 11.35 -16.94 -7.08
N ILE A 175 11.23 -18.25 -6.89
CA ILE A 175 12.35 -19.16 -7.16
C ILE A 175 12.30 -19.58 -8.62
N ASN A 176 13.35 -19.25 -9.39
CA ASN A 176 13.46 -19.65 -10.80
C ASN A 176 14.42 -20.83 -11.03
N LYS A 177 15.19 -21.22 -10.00
CA LYS A 177 16.14 -22.32 -10.09
C LYS A 177 16.45 -22.88 -8.71
N VAL A 178 16.55 -24.21 -8.63
CA VAL A 178 17.06 -24.93 -7.45
C VAL A 178 18.39 -25.57 -7.83
N CYS A 179 19.47 -25.04 -7.27
CA CYS A 179 20.84 -25.38 -7.61
C CYS A 179 21.48 -26.32 -6.58
N ASP A 180 22.00 -27.45 -7.04
CA ASP A 180 22.74 -28.41 -6.22
C ASP A 180 24.24 -28.07 -6.17
N VAL A 181 24.88 -27.91 -7.34
CA VAL A 181 26.33 -27.64 -7.45
C VAL A 181 26.57 -26.27 -8.07
N SER A 182 27.33 -25.42 -7.38
CA SER A 182 27.59 -24.03 -7.77
C SER A 182 29.02 -23.57 -7.45
N LEU A 183 29.55 -22.63 -8.24
CA LEU A 183 30.72 -21.80 -7.90
C LEU A 183 30.31 -20.33 -7.96
N GLY A 184 30.35 -19.64 -6.82
CA GLY A 184 29.75 -18.31 -6.73
C GLY A 184 28.26 -18.34 -7.10
N ILE A 185 27.81 -17.39 -7.92
CA ILE A 185 26.42 -17.33 -8.41
C ILE A 185 26.15 -18.32 -9.55
N MET A 186 27.20 -18.93 -10.12
CA MET A 186 27.09 -19.83 -11.27
C MET A 186 26.61 -21.22 -10.81
N CYS A 187 25.57 -21.74 -11.48
CA CYS A 187 25.02 -23.06 -11.19
C CYS A 187 25.42 -24.07 -12.28
N PHE A 188 26.07 -25.16 -11.90
CA PHE A 188 26.53 -26.22 -12.80
C PHE A 188 25.60 -27.43 -12.85
N LYS A 189 25.02 -27.81 -11.71
CA LYS A 189 24.01 -28.88 -11.63
C LYS A 189 22.78 -28.35 -10.91
N SER A 190 21.66 -28.34 -11.60
CA SER A 190 20.35 -27.97 -11.05
C SER A 190 19.51 -29.22 -10.76
N VAL A 191 18.70 -29.13 -9.71
CA VAL A 191 17.56 -30.04 -9.52
C VAL A 191 16.46 -29.67 -10.52
N TRP A 192 16.21 -28.37 -10.65
CA TRP A 192 15.13 -27.80 -11.44
C TRP A 192 15.43 -26.37 -11.87
N TYR A 193 14.85 -25.95 -12.99
CA TYR A 193 14.85 -24.59 -13.50
C TYR A 193 13.46 -24.25 -14.07
N SER A 194 13.07 -22.99 -13.99
CA SER A 194 11.79 -22.48 -14.50
C SER A 194 11.69 -22.59 -16.01
N LYS A 195 10.52 -23.00 -16.49
CA LYS A 195 10.01 -22.68 -17.85
C LYS A 195 9.30 -21.31 -17.82
N GLU A 196 8.80 -20.82 -18.95
CA GLU A 196 8.28 -19.43 -19.09
C GLU A 196 7.33 -19.02 -17.95
N ASP A 197 6.28 -19.81 -17.70
CA ASP A 197 5.24 -19.50 -16.71
C ASP A 197 5.36 -20.31 -15.41
N GLU A 198 6.49 -21.02 -15.22
CA GLU A 198 6.74 -21.82 -14.02
C GLU A 198 7.59 -21.05 -13.00
N HIS A 199 7.21 -21.11 -11.72
CA HIS A 199 8.12 -20.74 -10.63
C HIS A 199 7.96 -21.68 -9.44
N CYS A 200 9.06 -21.94 -8.73
CA CYS A 200 9.03 -22.76 -7.53
C CYS A 200 8.49 -21.93 -6.36
N LEU A 201 7.42 -22.43 -5.74
CA LEU A 201 6.84 -21.88 -4.53
C LEU A 201 7.68 -22.31 -3.33
N PHE A 202 8.04 -23.59 -3.26
CA PHE A 202 8.75 -24.18 -2.13
C PHE A 202 9.56 -25.40 -2.55
N THR A 203 10.64 -25.70 -1.84
CA THR A 203 11.39 -26.95 -2.04
C THR A 203 11.94 -27.50 -0.73
N SER A 204 11.93 -28.83 -0.59
CA SER A 204 12.64 -29.55 0.46
C SER A 204 13.59 -30.57 -0.13
N VAL A 205 14.67 -30.86 0.61
CA VAL A 205 15.65 -31.87 0.22
C VAL A 205 16.06 -32.72 1.42
N HIS A 206 16.19 -34.02 1.19
CA HIS A 206 16.67 -34.99 2.19
C HIS A 206 18.16 -35.24 2.02
N ASN A 207 18.80 -35.75 3.08
CA ASN A 207 20.25 -35.83 3.19
C ASN A 207 20.89 -34.44 3.09
N ARG A 208 20.50 -33.53 4.01
CA ARG A 208 20.78 -32.07 4.01
C ARG A 208 22.17 -31.69 3.49
N ASP A 209 23.20 -32.40 3.94
CA ASP A 209 24.60 -32.06 3.68
C ASP A 209 25.06 -32.57 2.30
N LYS A 210 24.43 -33.65 1.79
CA LYS A 210 24.62 -34.19 0.43
C LYS A 210 23.27 -34.56 -0.20
N PRO A 211 22.46 -33.55 -0.61
CA PRO A 211 21.10 -33.81 -1.03
C PRO A 211 20.98 -34.79 -2.18
N ASP A 212 20.15 -35.82 -2.04
CA ASP A 212 19.94 -36.86 -3.05
C ASP A 212 18.47 -37.11 -3.40
N LEU A 213 17.55 -36.52 -2.64
CA LEU A 213 16.11 -36.59 -2.87
C LEU A 213 15.53 -35.20 -2.65
N ALA A 214 14.66 -34.75 -3.56
CA ALA A 214 14.10 -33.41 -3.54
C ALA A 214 12.61 -33.42 -3.91
N TYR A 215 11.86 -32.59 -3.19
CA TYR A 215 10.45 -32.30 -3.46
C TYR A 215 10.30 -30.81 -3.73
N LEU A 216 9.64 -30.48 -4.83
CA LEU A 216 9.35 -29.12 -5.27
C LEU A 216 7.85 -28.96 -5.43
N VAL A 217 7.33 -27.86 -4.89
CA VAL A 217 6.02 -27.34 -5.25
C VAL A 217 6.23 -26.15 -6.17
N ILE A 218 5.63 -26.20 -7.35
CA ILE A 218 5.71 -25.14 -8.34
C ILE A 218 4.33 -24.57 -8.63
N SER A 219 4.30 -23.30 -9.03
CA SER A 219 3.16 -22.72 -9.73
C SER A 219 3.45 -22.77 -11.23
N ASP A 220 2.51 -23.31 -11.99
CA ASP A 220 2.53 -23.41 -13.45
C ASP A 220 1.25 -22.79 -14.01
N SER A 221 1.36 -21.61 -14.62
CA SER A 221 0.20 -20.84 -15.10
C SER A 221 -0.91 -20.65 -14.03
N GLY A 222 -0.51 -20.49 -12.76
CA GLY A 222 -1.43 -20.37 -11.62
C GLY A 222 -1.85 -21.68 -10.96
N ASN A 223 -1.64 -22.83 -11.61
CA ASN A 223 -1.91 -24.13 -11.02
C ASN A 223 -0.76 -24.57 -10.10
N VAL A 224 -1.08 -25.21 -8.99
CA VAL A 224 -0.07 -25.76 -8.08
C VAL A 224 0.26 -27.18 -8.51
N VAL A 225 1.54 -27.44 -8.80
CA VAL A 225 2.03 -28.72 -9.33
C VAL A 225 3.17 -29.24 -8.46
N GLU A 226 3.16 -30.55 -8.22
CA GLU A 226 4.19 -31.25 -7.46
C GLU A 226 5.23 -31.86 -8.38
N LYS A 227 6.52 -31.72 -8.03
CA LYS A 227 7.63 -32.35 -8.76
C LYS A 227 8.59 -33.04 -7.79
N PHE A 228 8.97 -34.28 -8.09
CA PHE A 228 9.83 -35.11 -7.27
C PHE A 228 11.10 -35.48 -8.03
N TYR A 229 12.24 -35.46 -7.36
CA TYR A 229 13.52 -35.77 -7.97
C TYR A 229 14.39 -36.63 -7.08
N HIS A 230 15.13 -37.55 -7.70
CA HIS A 230 16.16 -38.34 -7.05
C HIS A 230 17.48 -38.25 -7.84
N LYS A 231 18.58 -38.13 -7.11
CA LYS A 231 19.94 -38.15 -7.65
C LYS A 231 20.58 -39.49 -7.27
N PRO A 232 20.71 -40.43 -8.22
CA PRO A 232 21.29 -41.74 -7.92
C PRO A 232 22.77 -41.61 -7.53
N PRO A 233 23.32 -42.56 -6.76
CA PRO A 233 24.72 -42.54 -6.33
C PRO A 233 25.69 -42.64 -7.53
N GLY A 234 26.76 -41.83 -7.52
CA GLY A 234 27.83 -41.80 -8.53
C GLY A 234 28.31 -40.39 -8.93
N VAL A 235 29.58 -40.27 -9.37
CA VAL A 235 30.30 -38.99 -9.59
C VAL A 235 29.69 -38.13 -10.72
N PHE A 236 29.15 -38.76 -11.77
CA PHE A 236 28.64 -38.06 -12.96
C PHE A 236 27.10 -38.00 -13.07
N LYS A 237 26.35 -38.39 -12.04
CA LYS A 237 24.89 -38.48 -12.16
C LYS A 237 24.18 -37.14 -11.94
N SER A 238 23.10 -36.95 -12.71
CA SER A 238 22.18 -35.82 -12.67
C SER A 238 20.92 -36.16 -11.86
N TRP A 239 20.18 -35.13 -11.45
CA TRP A 239 18.85 -35.30 -10.87
C TRP A 239 17.88 -35.85 -11.91
N LYS A 240 17.11 -36.88 -11.55
CA LYS A 240 16.09 -37.47 -12.41
C LYS A 240 14.70 -37.25 -11.78
N PRO A 241 13.68 -36.88 -12.58
CA PRO A 241 12.32 -36.86 -12.08
C PRO A 241 11.89 -38.29 -11.71
N ILE A 242 11.15 -38.40 -10.62
CA ILE A 242 10.53 -39.65 -10.15
C ILE A 242 9.05 -39.36 -9.86
N ASP A 243 8.24 -40.41 -9.72
CA ASP A 243 6.85 -40.24 -9.32
C ASP A 243 6.71 -40.13 -7.78
N LYS A 244 5.49 -39.79 -7.35
CA LYS A 244 5.13 -39.58 -5.94
C LYS A 244 5.28 -40.86 -5.11
N THR A 245 4.94 -42.02 -5.68
CA THR A 245 5.02 -43.33 -4.99
C THR A 245 6.48 -43.73 -4.75
N GLU A 246 7.34 -43.58 -5.76
CA GLU A 246 8.78 -43.80 -5.65
C GLU A 246 9.41 -42.85 -4.63
N TYR A 247 9.00 -41.57 -4.63
CA TYR A 247 9.47 -40.59 -3.66
C TYR A 247 9.18 -41.03 -2.22
N TYR A 248 7.94 -41.48 -1.93
CA TYR A 248 7.59 -41.97 -0.59
C TYR A 248 8.35 -43.22 -0.17
N SER A 249 8.57 -44.18 -1.07
CA SER A 249 9.42 -45.34 -0.78
C SER A 249 10.82 -44.89 -0.35
N LYS A 250 11.41 -43.94 -1.08
CA LYS A 250 12.74 -43.39 -0.79
C LYS A 250 12.82 -42.58 0.49
N LEU A 251 11.71 -41.99 0.94
CA LEU A 251 11.62 -41.36 2.26
C LEU A 251 11.64 -42.38 3.39
N LYS A 252 10.87 -43.47 3.24
CA LYS A 252 10.83 -44.57 4.22
C LYS A 252 12.20 -45.25 4.34
N GLU A 253 12.89 -45.46 3.22
CA GLU A 253 14.29 -45.94 3.18
C GLU A 253 15.27 -45.03 3.96
N ARG A 254 14.91 -43.77 4.23
CA ARG A 254 15.71 -42.77 4.95
C ARG A 254 15.18 -42.51 6.36
N ASP A 255 14.44 -43.45 6.92
CA ASP A 255 13.83 -43.38 8.26
C ASP A 255 12.94 -42.15 8.47
N LEU A 256 12.30 -41.65 7.41
CA LEU A 256 11.33 -40.56 7.50
C LEU A 256 9.93 -41.12 7.23
N ASP A 257 9.30 -41.59 8.31
CA ASP A 257 7.90 -42.02 8.33
C ASP A 257 7.00 -40.80 8.55
N LEU A 258 6.26 -40.41 7.51
CA LEU A 258 5.44 -39.22 7.51
C LEU A 258 4.27 -39.29 8.48
N ASP A 259 3.76 -40.50 8.74
CA ASP A 259 2.62 -40.69 9.65
C ASP A 259 3.04 -40.48 11.11
N LYS A 260 4.34 -40.57 11.41
CA LYS A 260 4.91 -40.42 12.76
C LYS A 260 5.78 -39.18 12.92
N PHE A 261 5.92 -38.38 11.86
CA PHE A 261 6.84 -37.27 11.85
C PHE A 261 6.24 -36.04 12.55
N ASP A 262 6.81 -35.70 13.71
CA ASP A 262 6.47 -34.49 14.46
C ASP A 262 7.40 -33.34 14.09
N ASN A 263 6.80 -32.23 13.66
CA ASN A 263 7.46 -30.96 13.40
C ASN A 263 6.75 -29.79 14.06
N THR A 264 5.96 -30.08 15.08
CA THR A 264 5.35 -29.06 15.89
C THR A 264 6.42 -28.32 16.68
N VAL A 265 6.22 -27.01 16.84
CA VAL A 265 7.09 -26.13 17.61
C VAL A 265 6.26 -25.24 18.50
N GLN A 266 6.84 -24.90 19.65
CA GLN A 266 6.26 -23.99 20.62
C GLN A 266 7.10 -22.71 20.64
N LEU A 267 6.43 -21.56 20.54
CA LEU A 267 7.06 -20.25 20.57
C LEU A 267 6.96 -19.66 21.98
N ASP A 268 8.10 -19.34 22.57
CA ASP A 268 8.20 -18.44 23.73
C ASP A 268 8.68 -17.08 23.24
N LEU A 269 7.83 -16.06 23.35
CA LEU A 269 8.13 -14.68 22.97
C LEU A 269 9.11 -13.99 23.92
N ASN A 270 9.29 -14.52 25.14
CA ASN A 270 10.31 -14.04 26.08
C ASN A 270 11.71 -14.61 25.76
N ASN A 271 11.77 -15.78 25.12
CA ASN A 271 13.02 -16.43 24.74
C ASN A 271 12.87 -17.20 23.41
N ILE A 272 13.00 -16.47 22.30
CA ILE A 272 12.74 -17.01 20.96
C ILE A 272 13.91 -17.90 20.50
N ASP A 273 13.64 -19.20 20.32
CA ASP A 273 14.57 -20.18 19.77
C ASP A 273 14.88 -19.88 18.29
N SER A 274 16.03 -19.25 18.03
CA SER A 274 16.45 -18.87 16.67
C SER A 274 16.69 -20.06 15.74
N ASP A 275 16.80 -21.30 16.23
CA ASP A 275 16.89 -22.49 15.38
C ASP A 275 15.53 -22.91 14.83
N LYS A 276 14.43 -22.49 15.46
CA LYS A 276 13.05 -22.80 15.09
C LYS A 276 12.31 -21.63 14.47
N PHE A 277 12.62 -20.40 14.87
CA PHE A 277 11.85 -19.22 14.50
C PHE A 277 12.71 -18.14 13.85
N TYR A 278 12.06 -17.31 13.06
CA TYR A 278 12.54 -15.98 12.73
C TYR A 278 11.85 -14.98 13.66
N SER A 279 12.56 -13.91 14.04
CA SER A 279 12.00 -12.81 14.81
C SER A 279 12.45 -11.45 14.29
N SER A 280 11.70 -10.41 14.62
CA SER A 280 12.01 -9.01 14.31
C SER A 280 11.37 -8.08 15.35
N GLU A 281 12.07 -6.98 15.65
CA GLU A 281 11.67 -5.96 16.63
C GLU A 281 11.36 -4.63 15.93
N PHE A 282 10.25 -3.99 16.32
CA PHE A 282 9.73 -2.75 15.75
C PHE A 282 9.15 -1.83 16.85
N GLY A 283 8.66 -0.66 16.47
CA GLY A 283 7.94 0.22 17.39
C GLY A 283 8.83 1.18 18.19
N TYR A 284 8.18 2.08 18.94
CA TYR A 284 8.84 3.02 19.85
C TYR A 284 9.58 2.24 20.95
N ARG A 285 10.89 2.44 21.09
CA ARG A 285 11.75 1.67 22.01
C ARG A 285 11.63 0.14 21.84
N ARG A 286 11.41 -0.33 20.59
CA ARG A 286 11.30 -1.76 20.26
C ARG A 286 10.12 -2.46 20.96
N SER A 287 9.03 -1.74 21.19
CA SER A 287 7.82 -2.22 21.85
C SER A 287 7.12 -3.40 21.16
N THR A 288 7.42 -3.67 19.90
CA THR A 288 6.74 -4.68 19.09
C THR A 288 7.68 -5.82 18.71
N ILE A 289 7.30 -7.06 19.00
CA ILE A 289 8.02 -8.28 18.61
C ILE A 289 7.16 -9.09 17.65
N ALA A 290 7.69 -9.40 16.47
CA ALA A 290 7.07 -10.31 15.50
C ALA A 290 7.90 -11.60 15.41
N ALA A 291 7.25 -12.76 15.46
CA ALA A 291 7.92 -14.05 15.34
C ALA A 291 7.09 -15.07 14.54
N TYR A 292 7.77 -15.88 13.75
CA TYR A 292 7.14 -16.90 12.88
C TYR A 292 8.06 -18.11 12.67
N PRO A 293 7.50 -19.32 12.51
CA PRO A 293 8.29 -20.55 12.38
C PRO A 293 9.12 -20.55 11.09
N LYS A 294 10.30 -21.16 11.17
CA LYS A 294 11.13 -21.48 10.01
C LYS A 294 10.43 -22.52 9.12
N PRO A 295 10.70 -22.53 7.79
CA PRO A 295 10.10 -23.47 6.85
C PRO A 295 10.11 -24.92 7.35
N GLY A 296 8.98 -25.62 7.23
CA GLY A 296 8.88 -27.02 7.65
C GLY A 296 8.60 -27.24 9.14
N PHE A 297 8.38 -26.20 9.94
CA PHE A 297 7.81 -26.31 11.30
C PHE A 297 6.35 -25.85 11.35
N ARG A 298 5.56 -26.41 12.27
CA ARG A 298 4.18 -25.99 12.57
C ARG A 298 4.09 -25.42 13.98
N MET A 299 3.76 -24.14 14.12
CA MET A 299 3.64 -23.53 15.44
C MET A 299 2.28 -23.87 16.06
N THR A 300 2.27 -24.66 17.13
CA THR A 300 1.05 -25.13 17.82
C THR A 300 0.80 -24.45 19.16
N ARG A 301 1.76 -23.67 19.66
CA ARG A 301 1.64 -22.91 20.90
C ARG A 301 2.44 -21.63 20.83
N VAL A 302 1.87 -20.56 21.40
CA VAL A 302 2.50 -19.26 21.63
C VAL A 302 2.39 -18.94 23.11
N SER A 303 3.50 -18.59 23.72
CA SER A 303 3.64 -18.28 25.14
C SER A 303 4.54 -17.07 25.35
N TYR A 304 4.46 -16.48 26.53
CA TYR A 304 5.46 -15.56 27.06
C TYR A 304 5.91 -16.08 28.42
N ALA A 305 7.15 -16.55 28.50
CA ALA A 305 7.65 -17.33 29.62
C ALA A 305 6.70 -18.50 29.93
N ASN A 306 6.17 -18.58 31.14
CA ASN A 306 5.27 -19.67 31.56
C ASN A 306 3.79 -19.43 31.18
N MET A 307 3.45 -18.25 30.64
CA MET A 307 2.07 -17.88 30.35
C MET A 307 1.70 -18.30 28.92
N ILE A 308 0.63 -19.07 28.78
CA ILE A 308 0.08 -19.45 27.48
C ILE A 308 -0.72 -18.27 26.93
N ILE A 309 -0.43 -17.87 25.69
CA ILE A 309 -1.20 -16.86 24.95
C ILE A 309 -2.21 -17.57 24.04
N TRP A 310 -1.71 -18.55 23.29
CA TRP A 310 -2.50 -19.30 22.33
C TRP A 310 -1.98 -20.74 22.25
N GLU A 311 -2.87 -21.70 22.15
CA GLU A 311 -2.55 -23.11 21.97
C GLU A 311 -3.56 -23.74 21.01
N SER A 312 -3.07 -24.61 20.14
CA SER A 312 -3.90 -25.28 19.17
C SER A 312 -4.83 -26.29 19.84
N GLY A 313 -6.11 -26.23 19.49
CA GLY A 313 -7.12 -27.19 19.96
C GLY A 313 -7.21 -28.49 19.15
N LYS A 314 -6.58 -28.56 17.96
CA LYS A 314 -6.68 -29.70 17.02
C LYS A 314 -5.39 -29.86 16.21
N SER A 315 -5.16 -31.04 15.63
CA SER A 315 -3.96 -31.32 14.83
C SER A 315 -3.85 -30.54 13.51
N ASP A 316 -4.97 -30.03 12.99
CA ASP A 316 -5.07 -29.27 11.74
C ASP A 316 -5.12 -27.74 11.93
N VAL A 317 -5.04 -27.28 13.19
CA VAL A 317 -4.99 -25.87 13.56
C VAL A 317 -3.56 -25.51 13.93
N TYR A 318 -3.00 -24.48 13.31
CA TYR A 318 -1.64 -24.01 13.60
C TYR A 318 -1.52 -22.51 13.33
N SER A 319 -0.48 -21.91 13.88
CA SER A 319 -0.16 -20.51 13.68
C SER A 319 1.03 -20.31 12.75
N TYR A 320 1.00 -19.20 12.02
CA TYR A 320 2.07 -18.77 11.13
C TYR A 320 2.84 -17.56 11.63
N CYS A 321 2.32 -16.83 12.61
CA CYS A 321 2.94 -15.60 13.10
C CYS A 321 2.29 -15.20 14.42
N ALA A 322 3.10 -14.72 15.36
CA ALA A 322 2.67 -14.00 16.53
C ALA A 322 3.28 -12.60 16.53
N ASN A 323 2.48 -11.58 16.83
CA ASN A 323 2.95 -10.20 17.03
C ASN A 323 2.51 -9.72 18.40
N MET A 324 3.48 -9.39 19.25
CA MET A 324 3.29 -8.90 20.60
C MET A 324 3.66 -7.43 20.69
N PHE A 325 2.88 -6.68 21.45
CA PHE A 325 3.02 -5.26 21.72
C PHE A 325 3.18 -5.07 23.22
N SER A 326 4.17 -4.27 23.59
CA SER A 326 4.57 -4.02 24.97
C SER A 326 4.41 -2.53 25.30
N ASP A 327 3.93 -2.23 26.50
CA ASP A 327 3.89 -0.88 27.04
C ASP A 327 5.03 -0.75 28.07
N ASN A 328 6.02 0.10 27.80
CA ASN A 328 7.20 0.25 28.66
C ASN A 328 7.87 -1.10 28.99
N GLU A 329 8.16 -1.91 27.96
CA GLU A 329 8.79 -3.23 28.06
C GLU A 329 7.89 -4.34 28.66
N GLU A 330 6.70 -4.01 29.18
CA GLU A 330 5.75 -5.00 29.69
C GLU A 330 4.78 -5.47 28.59
N PRO A 331 4.69 -6.78 28.32
CA PRO A 331 3.84 -7.30 27.24
C PRO A 331 2.37 -7.08 27.56
N LYS A 332 1.64 -6.40 26.66
CA LYS A 332 0.26 -5.99 26.92
C LYS A 332 -0.76 -6.56 25.95
N LEU A 333 -0.42 -6.62 24.67
CA LEU A 333 -1.33 -7.06 23.62
C LEU A 333 -0.60 -8.04 22.71
N CYS A 334 -1.30 -9.04 22.18
CA CYS A 334 -0.73 -9.97 21.21
C CYS A 334 -1.80 -10.34 20.18
N TYR A 335 -1.43 -10.48 18.92
CA TYR A 335 -2.27 -11.18 17.95
C TYR A 335 -1.52 -12.36 17.33
N VAL A 336 -2.28 -13.38 16.96
CA VAL A 336 -1.79 -14.63 16.39
C VAL A 336 -2.51 -14.88 15.07
N LEU A 337 -1.76 -15.12 13.99
CA LEU A 337 -2.30 -15.52 12.69
C LEU A 337 -2.56 -17.02 12.72
N VAL A 338 -3.82 -17.43 12.64
CA VAL A 338 -4.27 -18.83 12.77
C VAL A 338 -4.83 -19.34 11.45
N SER A 339 -4.48 -20.58 11.10
CA SER A 339 -5.06 -21.30 9.97
C SER A 339 -5.67 -22.62 10.41
N GLU A 340 -6.83 -22.95 9.87
CA GLU A 340 -7.60 -24.18 10.11
C GLU A 340 -8.11 -24.68 8.75
N GLY A 341 -7.42 -25.66 8.17
CA GLY A 341 -7.65 -26.10 6.79
C GLY A 341 -7.57 -24.92 5.81
N ASN A 342 -8.71 -24.56 5.24
CA ASN A 342 -8.86 -23.46 4.29
C ASN A 342 -9.16 -22.11 4.97
N GLU A 343 -9.53 -22.09 6.24
CA GLU A 343 -9.87 -20.85 6.93
C GLU A 343 -8.63 -20.15 7.49
N ARG A 344 -8.65 -18.81 7.42
CA ARG A 344 -7.60 -17.95 7.97
C ARG A 344 -8.24 -16.85 8.80
N ARG A 345 -7.76 -16.68 10.02
CA ARG A 345 -8.26 -15.67 10.96
C ARG A 345 -7.14 -15.12 11.84
N ILE A 346 -7.38 -13.95 12.41
CA ILE A 346 -6.49 -13.36 13.41
C ILE A 346 -7.17 -13.50 14.77
N GLU A 347 -6.45 -14.02 15.75
CA GLU A 347 -6.91 -14.07 17.13
C GLU A 347 -6.16 -13.03 17.96
N TYR A 348 -6.90 -12.28 18.77
CA TYR A 348 -6.39 -11.12 19.52
C TYR A 348 -6.44 -11.39 21.01
N PHE A 349 -5.40 -10.95 21.73
CA PHE A 349 -5.18 -11.25 23.14
C PHE A 349 -4.74 -10.01 23.92
N LEU A 350 -5.16 -9.95 25.18
CA LEU A 350 -4.80 -8.93 26.16
C LEU A 350 -4.18 -9.60 27.39
N ASN A 351 -3.03 -9.08 27.82
CA ASN A 351 -2.46 -9.42 29.12
C ASN A 351 -3.07 -8.53 30.22
N ASN A 352 -3.75 -9.18 31.16
CA ASN A 352 -4.25 -8.54 32.38
C ASN A 352 -3.77 -9.34 33.60
N ASN A 353 -2.96 -8.71 34.44
CA ASN A 353 -2.37 -9.31 35.64
C ASN A 353 -1.68 -10.66 35.37
N ASN A 354 -0.75 -10.68 34.40
CA ASN A 354 0.01 -11.88 34.01
C ASN A 354 -0.87 -13.06 33.56
N THR A 355 -2.01 -12.74 32.94
CA THR A 355 -2.90 -13.73 32.33
C THR A 355 -3.38 -13.18 30.99
N TRP A 356 -3.32 -14.02 29.95
CA TRP A 356 -3.75 -13.66 28.61
C TRP A 356 -5.20 -14.06 28.38
N TYR A 357 -6.00 -13.11 27.91
CA TYR A 357 -7.40 -13.31 27.58
C TYR A 357 -7.63 -13.00 26.10
N LYS A 358 -8.36 -13.88 25.41
CA LYS A 358 -8.83 -13.60 24.05
C LYS A 358 -9.83 -12.46 24.10
N ILE A 359 -9.66 -11.48 23.21
CA ILE A 359 -10.54 -10.32 23.05
C ILE A 359 -10.92 -10.14 21.58
N ASP A 360 -11.94 -9.33 21.31
CA ASP A 360 -12.28 -8.98 19.94
C ASP A 360 -11.31 -7.92 19.36
N LYS A 361 -11.31 -7.82 18.03
CA LYS A 361 -10.50 -6.87 17.25
C LYS A 361 -10.75 -5.42 17.63
N LYS A 362 -12.01 -5.02 17.87
CA LYS A 362 -12.38 -3.64 18.18
C LYS A 362 -11.75 -3.23 19.51
N ARG A 363 -11.86 -4.09 20.53
CA ARG A 363 -11.22 -3.88 21.84
C ARG A 363 -9.70 -3.87 21.74
N PHE A 364 -9.09 -4.76 20.94
CA PHE A 364 -7.64 -4.79 20.75
C PHE A 364 -7.08 -3.46 20.23
N TYR A 365 -7.65 -2.94 19.14
CA TYR A 365 -7.18 -1.68 18.56
C TYR A 365 -7.58 -0.45 19.38
N HIS A 366 -8.67 -0.53 20.14
CA HIS A 366 -9.03 0.50 21.11
C HIS A 366 -7.95 0.66 22.19
N LEU A 367 -7.45 -0.45 22.72
CA LEU A 367 -6.38 -0.47 23.72
C LEU A 367 -5.02 -0.09 23.12
N LEU A 368 -4.70 -0.60 21.92
CA LEU A 368 -3.42 -0.30 21.25
C LEU A 368 -3.28 1.19 20.92
N ALA A 369 -4.36 1.81 20.44
CA ALA A 369 -4.39 3.24 20.13
C ALA A 369 -4.72 4.14 21.35
N LYS A 370 -4.81 3.57 22.56
CA LYS A 370 -5.12 4.28 23.81
C LYS A 370 -6.35 5.19 23.73
N LYS A 371 -7.42 4.75 23.08
CA LYS A 371 -8.59 5.60 22.73
C LYS A 371 -9.36 6.19 23.92
N ASP A 372 -9.17 5.68 25.13
CA ASP A 372 -9.75 6.24 26.36
C ASP A 372 -8.99 7.45 26.91
N ASP A 373 -7.84 7.80 26.33
CA ASP A 373 -7.03 8.92 26.79
C ASP A 373 -7.79 10.26 26.69
N PRO A 374 -7.73 11.13 27.72
CA PRO A 374 -8.43 12.43 27.73
C PRO A 374 -8.09 13.35 26.56
N ARG A 375 -6.96 13.14 25.85
CA ARG A 375 -6.60 13.89 24.63
C ARG A 375 -7.65 13.75 23.52
N TYR A 376 -8.41 12.66 23.52
CA TYR A 376 -9.43 12.36 22.52
C TYR A 376 -10.79 12.96 22.90
N THR A 377 -10.88 14.29 22.80
CA THR A 377 -12.06 15.05 23.26
C THR A 377 -13.30 14.91 22.38
N HIS A 378 -13.18 14.43 21.13
CA HIS A 378 -14.31 14.33 20.17
C HIS A 378 -14.62 12.88 19.76
N ARG A 379 -14.16 11.87 20.52
CA ARG A 379 -14.22 10.45 20.13
C ARG A 379 -15.63 9.87 19.93
N TYR A 380 -16.68 10.55 20.40
CA TYR A 380 -18.07 10.13 20.25
C TYR A 380 -18.94 11.08 19.41
N GLU A 381 -18.35 12.15 18.87
CA GLU A 381 -19.11 13.16 18.11
C GLU A 381 -19.12 12.80 16.63
N GLY A 382 -20.24 12.95 15.92
CA GLY A 382 -20.27 12.83 14.45
C GLY A 382 -19.78 11.49 13.88
N ILE A 383 -19.97 10.39 14.61
CA ILE A 383 -19.66 9.01 14.20
C ILE A 383 -20.95 8.24 13.88
N ASP A 384 -20.84 7.21 13.04
CA ASP A 384 -21.90 6.22 12.80
C ASP A 384 -21.96 5.14 13.91
N GLU A 385 -22.87 4.18 13.77
CA GLU A 385 -23.09 3.09 14.74
C GLU A 385 -21.86 2.18 14.89
N GLU A 386 -21.06 2.04 13.84
CA GLU A 386 -19.81 1.30 13.84
C GLU A 386 -18.64 2.09 14.48
N GLY A 387 -18.83 3.39 14.70
CA GLY A 387 -17.85 4.32 15.26
C GLY A 387 -16.93 4.96 14.22
N ASN A 388 -17.30 4.92 12.94
CA ASN A 388 -16.58 5.57 11.86
C ASN A 388 -17.14 6.96 11.56
N ARG A 389 -16.31 7.82 10.97
CA ARG A 389 -16.76 9.09 10.40
C ARG A 389 -16.87 8.98 8.90
N ASN A 390 -17.77 9.78 8.33
CA ASN A 390 -17.86 9.92 6.89
C ASN A 390 -16.54 10.49 6.33
N ILE A 391 -16.07 9.88 5.25
CA ILE A 391 -14.96 10.38 4.44
C ILE A 391 -15.56 10.78 3.09
N GLU A 392 -15.58 12.07 2.83
CA GLU A 392 -16.01 12.60 1.54
C GLU A 392 -14.84 12.59 0.56
N MET A 393 -15.13 12.33 -0.71
CA MET A 393 -14.16 12.37 -1.79
C MET A 393 -14.53 13.42 -2.82
N SER A 394 -13.51 14.05 -3.37
CA SER A 394 -13.63 15.00 -4.47
C SER A 394 -12.37 14.97 -5.31
N TYR A 395 -12.29 15.83 -6.31
CA TYR A 395 -11.09 16.04 -7.09
C TYR A 395 -11.03 17.45 -7.66
N PHE A 396 -9.84 17.86 -8.08
CA PHE A 396 -9.63 19.04 -8.89
C PHE A 396 -8.71 18.71 -10.07
N THR A 397 -8.69 19.59 -11.08
CA THR A 397 -7.76 19.47 -12.21
C THR A 397 -6.55 20.36 -11.96
N ASN A 398 -5.36 19.76 -11.93
CA ASN A 398 -4.13 20.48 -11.63
C ASN A 398 -3.59 21.27 -12.83
N LYS A 399 -2.47 21.98 -12.63
CA LYS A 399 -1.83 22.80 -13.69
C LYS A 399 -1.44 22.00 -14.93
N GLN A 400 -1.22 20.70 -14.79
CA GLN A 400 -0.86 19.80 -15.89
C GLN A 400 -2.09 19.23 -16.62
N GLY A 401 -3.30 19.56 -16.17
CA GLY A 401 -4.55 18.99 -16.68
C GLY A 401 -4.87 17.61 -16.10
N LEU A 402 -4.19 17.17 -15.04
CA LEU A 402 -4.40 15.88 -14.40
C LEU A 402 -5.47 15.98 -13.30
N MET A 403 -6.31 14.96 -13.19
CA MET A 403 -7.23 14.82 -12.05
C MET A 403 -6.45 14.47 -10.78
N VAL A 404 -6.57 15.30 -9.74
CA VAL A 404 -5.99 15.06 -8.41
C VAL A 404 -7.10 14.74 -7.42
N LYS A 405 -7.02 13.58 -6.78
CA LYS A 405 -8.00 13.10 -5.79
C LYS A 405 -7.79 13.72 -4.43
N THR A 406 -8.90 14.02 -3.77
CA THR A 406 -8.94 14.72 -2.49
C THR A 406 -9.98 14.11 -1.57
N TYR A 407 -9.73 14.26 -0.27
CA TYR A 407 -10.47 13.63 0.82
C TYR A 407 -10.79 14.66 1.90
N ARG A 408 -11.90 14.47 2.58
CA ARG A 408 -12.27 15.26 3.75
C ARG A 408 -13.02 14.42 4.78
N SER A 409 -12.66 14.54 6.05
CA SER A 409 -13.43 14.02 7.18
C SER A 409 -13.64 15.16 8.18
N MET A 410 -14.90 15.56 8.36
CA MET A 410 -15.27 16.71 9.18
C MET A 410 -15.62 16.28 10.61
N VAL A 411 -15.22 17.11 11.58
CA VAL A 411 -15.56 16.96 12.99
C VAL A 411 -16.50 18.09 13.39
N PRO A 412 -17.67 17.81 14.01
CA PRO A 412 -18.52 18.84 14.60
C PRO A 412 -17.72 19.67 15.61
N ASN A 413 -17.94 20.99 15.64
CA ASN A 413 -17.27 21.91 16.58
C ASN A 413 -15.73 21.79 16.62
N HIS A 414 -15.11 21.46 15.48
CA HIS A 414 -13.67 21.21 15.41
C HIS A 414 -12.82 22.37 15.94
N LYS A 415 -11.66 22.03 16.50
CA LYS A 415 -10.62 22.95 16.98
C LYS A 415 -9.85 23.61 15.84
N GLY A 416 -9.99 23.11 14.63
CA GLY A 416 -9.30 23.58 13.43
C GLY A 416 -9.15 22.48 12.38
N VAL A 417 -8.46 22.82 11.30
CA VAL A 417 -8.27 21.98 10.12
C VAL A 417 -6.83 21.52 9.99
N ILE A 418 -6.64 20.22 9.70
CA ILE A 418 -5.34 19.63 9.35
C ILE A 418 -5.40 19.12 7.90
N LEU A 419 -4.48 19.60 7.06
CA LEU A 419 -4.22 19.03 5.74
C LEU A 419 -3.12 17.96 5.83
N LEU A 420 -3.50 16.70 5.64
CA LEU A 420 -2.61 15.54 5.59
C LEU A 420 -2.03 15.33 4.19
N ILE A 421 -0.70 15.26 4.10
CA ILE A 421 0.03 15.01 2.85
C ILE A 421 0.89 13.73 3.00
N HIS A 422 0.62 12.74 2.15
CA HIS A 422 1.23 11.41 2.25
C HIS A 422 2.69 11.34 1.76
N GLY A 423 3.33 10.19 1.99
CA GLY A 423 4.73 9.92 1.66
C GLY A 423 4.99 9.54 0.20
N PHE A 424 6.27 9.34 -0.15
CA PHE A 424 6.64 8.89 -1.48
C PHE A 424 6.18 7.46 -1.71
N ALA A 425 5.63 7.18 -2.89
CA ALA A 425 5.15 5.86 -3.25
C ALA A 425 4.10 5.31 -2.25
N MET A 426 3.22 6.20 -1.73
CA MET A 426 2.00 5.88 -0.98
C MET A 426 0.83 6.76 -1.46
N HIS A 427 -0.31 6.72 -0.78
CA HIS A 427 -1.44 7.64 -1.00
C HIS A 427 -2.18 7.92 0.31
N PHE A 428 -3.23 8.76 0.29
CA PHE A 428 -3.91 9.22 1.52
C PHE A 428 -4.40 8.07 2.40
N LEU A 429 -5.14 7.10 1.84
CA LEU A 429 -5.71 6.00 2.63
C LEU A 429 -4.63 5.06 3.16
N SER A 430 -3.63 4.65 2.36
CA SER A 430 -2.56 3.76 2.83
C SER A 430 -1.65 4.36 3.89
N THR A 431 -1.57 5.69 3.95
CA THR A 431 -0.75 6.38 4.95
C THR A 431 -1.53 6.71 6.21
N PHE A 432 -2.78 7.16 6.08
CA PHE A 432 -3.51 7.75 7.20
C PHE A 432 -4.70 6.92 7.67
N MET A 433 -5.11 5.90 6.92
CA MET A 433 -6.00 4.84 7.38
C MET A 433 -5.19 3.59 7.75
N LYS A 434 -5.77 2.71 8.57
CA LYS A 434 -5.14 1.45 8.94
C LYS A 434 -5.47 0.40 7.90
N TYR A 435 -4.57 -0.52 7.58
CA TYR A 435 -4.96 -1.67 6.77
C TYR A 435 -5.85 -2.66 7.57
N ASN A 436 -6.85 -3.25 6.91
CA ASN A 436 -7.66 -4.32 7.47
C ASN A 436 -6.87 -5.65 7.42
N MET A 437 -6.18 -5.96 8.51
CA MET A 437 -5.34 -7.16 8.59
C MET A 437 -6.15 -8.45 8.42
N ASP A 438 -7.33 -8.55 9.05
CA ASP A 438 -8.18 -9.75 9.00
C ASP A 438 -8.65 -10.04 7.58
N TRP A 439 -9.21 -9.03 6.90
CA TRP A 439 -9.65 -9.19 5.52
C TRP A 439 -8.48 -9.57 4.61
N ASN A 440 -7.33 -8.92 4.78
CA ASN A 440 -6.15 -9.27 3.98
C ASN A 440 -5.64 -10.68 4.29
N TYR A 441 -5.69 -11.13 5.53
CA TYR A 441 -5.21 -12.46 5.90
C TYR A 441 -6.16 -13.53 5.38
N GLN A 442 -7.46 -13.29 5.45
CA GLN A 442 -8.48 -14.16 4.88
C GLN A 442 -8.35 -14.29 3.35
N ASN A 443 -8.05 -13.19 2.66
CA ASN A 443 -8.08 -13.10 1.19
C ASN A 443 -6.74 -13.31 0.49
N PHE A 444 -5.62 -13.05 1.15
CA PHE A 444 -4.27 -13.17 0.58
C PHE A 444 -3.34 -14.06 1.42
N GLY A 445 -3.72 -14.36 2.66
CA GLY A 445 -2.88 -15.10 3.59
C GLY A 445 -1.64 -14.32 4.02
N PHE A 446 -0.68 -15.06 4.57
CA PHE A 446 0.68 -14.63 4.83
C PHE A 446 1.55 -15.75 4.26
N ALA A 447 2.45 -15.45 3.33
CA ALA A 447 3.27 -16.48 2.68
C ALA A 447 4.41 -16.92 3.61
N THR A 448 4.01 -17.52 4.73
CA THR A 448 4.85 -18.39 5.53
C THR A 448 4.73 -19.78 4.94
N HIS A 449 5.83 -20.17 4.29
CA HIS A 449 6.30 -21.53 4.09
C HIS A 449 5.36 -22.59 4.66
N PRO A 450 4.56 -23.28 3.83
CA PRO A 450 3.73 -24.37 4.31
C PRO A 450 4.61 -25.46 4.93
N TYR A 451 3.99 -26.49 5.47
CA TYR A 451 4.67 -27.71 5.87
C TYR A 451 5.44 -28.31 4.67
N ILE A 452 6.76 -28.13 4.55
CA ILE A 452 7.54 -28.66 3.42
C ILE A 452 8.24 -29.95 3.81
N VAL A 453 7.47 -31.02 4.00
CA VAL A 453 8.00 -32.40 4.11
C VAL A 453 7.28 -33.36 3.17
N CYS A 454 6.07 -33.02 2.71
CA CYS A 454 5.22 -33.94 1.95
C CYS A 454 4.20 -33.19 1.08
N PRO A 455 3.77 -33.81 -0.04
CA PRO A 455 2.56 -33.50 -0.78
C PRO A 455 1.28 -33.33 0.03
N ASP A 456 0.94 -32.10 0.35
CA ASP A 456 -0.44 -31.75 0.63
C ASP A 456 -0.82 -30.51 -0.18
N VAL A 457 -1.14 -30.73 -1.45
CA VAL A 457 -1.68 -29.67 -2.31
C VAL A 457 -3.02 -29.12 -1.80
N ASN A 458 -3.73 -29.84 -0.92
CA ASN A 458 -4.97 -29.35 -0.31
C ASN A 458 -4.70 -28.22 0.70
N PHE A 459 -3.46 -28.04 1.14
CA PHE A 459 -3.02 -26.90 1.94
C PHE A 459 -2.87 -25.61 1.12
N PHE A 460 -2.70 -25.73 -0.21
CA PHE A 460 -2.62 -24.58 -1.09
C PHE A 460 -4.03 -24.09 -1.37
N TYR A 461 -4.45 -23.17 -0.52
CA TYR A 461 -5.70 -22.46 -0.67
C TYR A 461 -5.84 -21.91 -2.09
N ASN A 462 -6.82 -22.43 -2.84
CA ASN A 462 -7.15 -21.89 -4.13
C ASN A 462 -7.82 -20.52 -3.94
N TYR A 463 -7.01 -19.46 -4.00
CA TYR A 463 -7.50 -18.10 -3.86
C TYR A 463 -8.36 -17.63 -5.04
N SER A 464 -8.41 -18.40 -6.15
CA SER A 464 -9.14 -17.98 -7.35
C SER A 464 -10.61 -17.72 -7.08
N ARG A 465 -11.22 -18.49 -6.16
CA ARG A 465 -12.63 -18.34 -5.77
C ARG A 465 -12.95 -17.00 -5.11
N PHE A 466 -11.94 -16.32 -4.55
CA PHE A 466 -12.10 -14.97 -3.97
C PHE A 466 -11.77 -13.86 -4.94
N ASN A 467 -11.30 -14.16 -6.16
CA ASN A 467 -10.82 -13.13 -7.10
C ASN A 467 -11.88 -12.07 -7.38
N TYR A 468 -13.15 -12.49 -7.50
CA TYR A 468 -14.26 -11.56 -7.66
C TYR A 468 -14.32 -10.57 -6.49
N ASP A 469 -14.46 -11.05 -5.26
CA ASP A 469 -14.58 -10.16 -4.09
C ASP A 469 -13.30 -9.36 -3.81
N ARG A 470 -12.12 -9.94 -4.09
CA ARG A 470 -10.83 -9.28 -3.95
C ARG A 470 -10.66 -8.10 -4.89
N TYR A 471 -11.23 -8.15 -6.09
CA TYR A 471 -10.87 -7.20 -7.15
C TYR A 471 -12.05 -6.43 -7.75
N LYS A 472 -13.31 -6.84 -7.55
CA LYS A 472 -14.48 -6.20 -8.20
C LYS A 472 -14.56 -4.70 -7.97
N HIS A 473 -14.17 -4.27 -6.77
CA HIS A 473 -14.21 -2.87 -6.39
C HIS A 473 -13.37 -1.96 -7.31
N ILE A 474 -12.27 -2.47 -7.86
CA ILE A 474 -11.40 -1.74 -8.79
C ILE A 474 -12.14 -1.36 -10.08
N PHE A 475 -12.99 -2.25 -10.55
CA PHE A 475 -13.59 -2.14 -11.87
C PHE A 475 -15.01 -1.60 -11.85
N GLU A 476 -15.76 -1.90 -10.81
CA GLU A 476 -17.17 -1.54 -10.70
C GLU A 476 -17.36 -0.19 -9.99
N TYR A 477 -16.36 0.33 -9.27
CA TYR A 477 -16.51 1.61 -8.56
C TYR A 477 -16.44 2.83 -9.49
N ASN A 478 -17.38 3.77 -9.33
CA ASN A 478 -17.35 5.01 -10.08
C ASN A 478 -16.45 6.04 -9.39
N PHE A 479 -15.27 6.30 -9.95
CA PHE A 479 -14.30 7.25 -9.38
C PHE A 479 -14.81 8.71 -9.33
N TYR A 480 -15.97 9.02 -9.90
CA TYR A 480 -16.62 10.33 -9.79
C TYR A 480 -17.60 10.42 -8.61
N ASP A 481 -17.82 9.33 -7.87
CA ASP A 481 -18.69 9.36 -6.70
C ASP A 481 -18.10 10.26 -5.61
N LYS A 482 -18.98 11.03 -4.96
CA LYS A 482 -18.63 12.04 -3.94
C LYS A 482 -18.40 11.44 -2.54
N GLN A 483 -18.75 10.18 -2.36
CA GLN A 483 -18.61 9.48 -1.09
C GLN A 483 -17.65 8.30 -1.24
N TYR A 484 -16.88 8.10 -0.18
CA TYR A 484 -16.00 6.96 0.01
C TYR A 484 -16.82 5.65 0.09
N PRO A 485 -16.66 4.73 -0.87
CA PRO A 485 -17.43 3.47 -0.90
C PRO A 485 -16.82 2.44 0.06
N SER A 486 -17.46 2.15 1.19
CA SER A 486 -16.98 1.13 2.16
C SER A 486 -16.51 -0.20 1.52
N ASN A 487 -17.09 -0.59 0.38
CA ASN A 487 -16.74 -1.80 -0.38
C ASN A 487 -15.41 -1.75 -1.19
N LEU A 488 -14.94 -0.56 -1.62
CA LEU A 488 -13.60 -0.37 -2.23
C LEU A 488 -12.48 -0.47 -1.21
N ILE A 489 -12.87 -0.48 0.06
CA ILE A 489 -12.07 -0.12 1.21
C ILE A 489 -12.06 -1.23 2.24
N GLN A 490 -12.55 -2.42 1.92
CA GLN A 490 -12.34 -3.58 2.80
C GLN A 490 -10.85 -3.81 3.15
N MET A 491 -9.92 -3.25 2.37
CA MET A 491 -8.48 -3.17 2.65
C MET A 491 -8.06 -2.15 3.72
N PHE A 492 -8.83 -1.10 3.99
CA PHE A 492 -8.53 -0.04 4.93
C PHE A 492 -9.65 0.16 5.98
N GLU A 493 -9.27 0.63 7.15
CA GLU A 493 -10.17 0.86 8.28
C GLU A 493 -9.89 2.22 8.89
N TYR A 494 -10.97 2.91 9.23
CA TYR A 494 -10.91 4.14 10.00
C TYR A 494 -10.43 3.87 11.44
N SER A 495 -10.97 2.83 12.07
CA SER A 495 -10.64 2.48 13.46
C SER A 495 -9.19 2.03 13.65
N GLY A 496 -8.48 2.67 14.58
CA GLY A 496 -7.08 2.47 14.89
C GLY A 496 -6.13 3.20 13.93
N SER A 497 -6.60 4.24 13.23
CA SER A 497 -5.82 4.97 12.23
C SER A 497 -5.37 6.36 12.70
N MET A 498 -4.39 6.94 12.00
CA MET A 498 -3.96 8.33 12.22
C MET A 498 -5.10 9.32 11.94
N LEU A 499 -5.92 9.07 10.91
CA LEU A 499 -7.08 9.89 10.60
C LEU A 499 -8.07 9.93 11.78
N GLU A 500 -8.42 8.77 12.32
CA GLU A 500 -9.27 8.69 13.51
C GLU A 500 -8.63 9.39 14.70
N CYS A 501 -7.34 9.17 14.94
CA CYS A 501 -6.61 9.81 16.02
C CYS A 501 -6.76 11.34 15.98
N LEU A 502 -6.55 11.96 14.82
CA LEU A 502 -6.66 13.42 14.66
C LEU A 502 -8.10 13.91 14.79
N ASN A 503 -9.07 13.18 14.23
CA ASN A 503 -10.48 13.54 14.40
C ASN A 503 -10.92 13.44 15.86
N ASN A 504 -10.51 12.39 16.57
CA ASN A 504 -10.83 12.21 17.98
C ASN A 504 -10.15 13.27 18.86
N MET A 505 -9.00 13.82 18.45
CA MET A 505 -8.40 15.01 19.09
C MET A 505 -9.17 16.31 18.81
N GLY A 506 -10.13 16.30 17.87
CA GLY A 506 -11.01 17.41 17.56
C GLY A 506 -10.69 18.18 16.29
N TYR A 507 -9.93 17.62 15.36
CA TYR A 507 -9.55 18.30 14.12
C TYR A 507 -10.28 17.73 12.91
N SER A 508 -10.85 18.61 12.08
CA SER A 508 -11.28 18.19 10.74
C SER A 508 -10.05 17.97 9.87
N VAL A 509 -10.11 16.94 9.03
CA VAL A 509 -8.97 16.51 8.23
C VAL A 509 -9.30 16.60 6.75
N TYR A 510 -8.39 17.20 6.00
CA TYR A 510 -8.35 17.15 4.55
C TYR A 510 -7.13 16.33 4.11
N GLY A 511 -7.20 15.77 2.91
CA GLY A 511 -6.06 15.07 2.31
C GLY A 511 -6.15 15.02 0.80
N MET A 512 -5.05 14.65 0.17
CA MET A 512 -4.98 14.49 -1.28
C MET A 512 -4.01 13.38 -1.66
N ASP A 513 -4.23 12.78 -2.82
CA ASP A 513 -3.27 11.89 -3.47
C ASP A 513 -2.39 12.70 -4.43
N PHE A 514 -1.07 12.58 -4.35
CA PHE A 514 -0.17 13.18 -5.33
C PHE A 514 -0.49 12.68 -6.75
N GLN A 515 -0.18 13.48 -7.76
CA GLN A 515 -0.23 13.01 -9.14
C GLN A 515 0.60 11.73 -9.32
N SER A 516 0.06 10.79 -10.09
CA SER A 516 0.61 9.44 -10.28
C SER A 516 0.62 8.54 -9.03
N ASN A 517 -0.14 8.87 -7.99
CA ASN A 517 -0.31 8.08 -6.76
C ASN A 517 -1.81 7.84 -6.46
N GLY A 518 -2.12 6.75 -5.77
CA GLY A 518 -3.47 6.45 -5.28
C GLY A 518 -4.54 6.50 -6.38
N PHE A 519 -5.58 7.28 -6.14
CA PHE A 519 -6.69 7.47 -7.08
C PHE A 519 -6.50 8.65 -8.02
N SER A 520 -5.44 9.46 -7.85
CA SER A 520 -5.08 10.54 -8.76
C SER A 520 -4.61 10.02 -10.12
N GLU A 521 -4.82 10.83 -11.15
CA GLU A 521 -4.37 10.53 -12.49
C GLU A 521 -2.84 10.46 -12.58
N SER A 522 -2.35 9.54 -13.40
CA SER A 522 -0.92 9.34 -13.61
C SER A 522 -0.42 10.09 -14.84
N VAL A 523 0.64 10.88 -14.66
CA VAL A 523 1.31 11.60 -15.76
C VAL A 523 2.01 10.65 -16.74
N ASP A 524 2.40 9.47 -16.27
CA ASP A 524 3.12 8.44 -17.02
C ASP A 524 2.58 7.03 -16.65
N SER A 525 3.05 6.00 -17.34
CA SER A 525 2.91 4.56 -16.99
C SER A 525 3.67 4.23 -15.71
N ILE A 526 4.72 5.00 -15.46
CA ILE A 526 5.56 4.88 -14.28
C ILE A 526 4.87 5.65 -13.15
N LYS A 527 4.41 4.93 -12.15
CA LYS A 527 3.79 5.50 -10.94
C LYS A 527 4.78 6.33 -10.14
N SER A 528 4.28 7.26 -9.32
CA SER A 528 5.07 8.26 -8.59
C SER A 528 6.12 8.99 -9.45
N HIS A 529 5.99 8.90 -10.78
CA HIS A 529 6.75 9.68 -11.71
C HIS A 529 6.11 11.05 -11.74
N PHE A 530 6.95 12.05 -11.58
CA PHE A 530 6.59 13.43 -11.80
C PHE A 530 7.63 14.05 -12.71
N THR A 531 7.17 14.86 -13.66
CA THR A 531 8.05 15.53 -14.61
C THR A 531 8.90 16.57 -13.91
N ARG A 532 8.30 17.33 -12.97
CA ARG A 532 8.99 18.32 -12.14
C ARG A 532 8.51 18.21 -10.69
N TYR A 533 9.44 18.29 -9.76
CA TYR A 533 9.13 18.31 -8.32
C TYR A 533 8.20 19.47 -7.95
N THR A 534 8.37 20.62 -8.61
CA THR A 534 7.56 21.83 -8.39
C THR A 534 6.08 21.64 -8.72
N ASP A 535 5.72 20.62 -9.49
CA ASP A 535 4.32 20.35 -9.79
C ASP A 535 3.59 19.81 -8.55
N LEU A 536 4.26 18.99 -7.72
CA LEU A 536 3.72 18.57 -6.41
C LEU A 536 3.50 19.75 -5.46
N ILE A 537 4.42 20.73 -5.47
CA ILE A 537 4.28 21.97 -4.67
C ILE A 537 3.02 22.72 -5.11
N LYS A 538 2.83 22.87 -6.43
CA LYS A 538 1.66 23.56 -6.99
C LYS A 538 0.36 22.83 -6.66
N ASP A 539 0.34 21.50 -6.78
CA ASP A 539 -0.83 20.69 -6.45
C ASP A 539 -1.25 20.93 -4.99
N VAL A 540 -0.30 20.93 -4.05
CA VAL A 540 -0.56 21.24 -2.63
C VAL A 540 -1.05 22.67 -2.44
N THR A 541 -0.40 23.67 -3.04
CA THR A 541 -0.83 25.07 -2.91
C THR A 541 -2.23 25.30 -3.49
N GLN A 542 -2.54 24.69 -4.64
CA GLN A 542 -3.87 24.74 -5.25
C GLN A 542 -4.91 24.11 -4.33
N PHE A 543 -4.60 22.98 -3.70
CA PHE A 543 -5.55 22.34 -2.80
C PHE A 543 -5.80 23.17 -1.54
N VAL A 544 -4.75 23.74 -0.92
CA VAL A 544 -4.89 24.70 0.19
C VAL A 544 -5.81 25.85 -0.21
N TYR A 545 -5.62 26.41 -1.41
CA TYR A 545 -6.45 27.48 -1.95
C TYR A 545 -7.92 27.07 -2.17
N ILE A 546 -8.19 25.82 -2.58
CA ILE A 546 -9.55 25.28 -2.69
C ILE A 546 -10.20 25.14 -1.31
N ILE A 547 -9.46 24.63 -0.32
CA ILE A 547 -9.94 24.47 1.06
C ILE A 547 -10.30 25.83 1.65
N LYS A 548 -9.40 26.81 1.56
CA LYS A 548 -9.63 28.15 2.14
C LYS A 548 -10.82 28.90 1.52
N ARG A 549 -11.18 28.58 0.27
CA ARG A 549 -12.40 29.10 -0.40
C ARG A 549 -13.65 28.26 -0.15
N GLN A 550 -13.53 27.18 0.62
CA GLN A 550 -14.63 26.25 0.91
C GLN A 550 -15.25 25.64 -0.35
N LYS A 551 -14.41 25.32 -1.35
CA LYS A 551 -14.82 24.76 -2.65
C LYS A 551 -14.46 23.28 -2.82
N PHE A 552 -14.37 22.53 -1.72
CA PHE A 552 -13.96 21.12 -1.75
C PHE A 552 -14.81 20.25 -2.68
N THR A 553 -16.14 20.41 -2.67
CA THR A 553 -17.08 19.60 -3.46
C THR A 553 -17.21 20.06 -4.92
N ASP A 554 -16.58 21.16 -5.29
CA ASP A 554 -16.62 21.72 -6.64
C ASP A 554 -15.53 21.08 -7.51
N THR A 555 -15.95 20.20 -8.42
CA THR A 555 -15.03 19.46 -9.31
C THR A 555 -14.62 20.26 -10.55
N SER A 556 -15.14 21.47 -10.73
CA SER A 556 -14.76 22.37 -11.84
C SER A 556 -13.46 23.15 -11.55
N GLN A 557 -12.88 22.94 -10.36
CA GLN A 557 -11.69 23.65 -9.92
C GLN A 557 -10.47 23.30 -10.80
N VAL A 558 -9.93 24.32 -11.46
CA VAL A 558 -8.74 24.25 -12.32
C VAL A 558 -7.63 25.15 -11.77
N TRP A 559 -6.37 24.90 -12.18
CA TRP A 559 -5.26 25.77 -11.80
C TRP A 559 -5.49 27.20 -12.34
N THR A 560 -5.30 28.19 -11.49
CA THR A 560 -5.27 29.60 -11.88
C THR A 560 -4.11 30.28 -11.15
N GLU A 561 -3.53 31.34 -11.72
CA GLU A 561 -2.49 32.11 -11.03
C GLU A 561 -3.04 32.80 -9.76
N ARG A 562 -4.37 32.90 -9.61
CA ARG A 562 -5.03 33.33 -8.36
C ARG A 562 -4.78 32.38 -7.19
N VAL A 563 -4.28 31.17 -7.41
CA VAL A 563 -3.81 30.30 -6.31
C VAL A 563 -2.73 31.02 -5.45
N ASN A 564 -2.02 31.99 -6.05
CA ASN A 564 -1.08 32.88 -5.38
C ASN A 564 -1.70 34.26 -5.07
N SER A 565 -3.03 34.39 -4.92
CA SER A 565 -3.65 35.69 -4.66
C SER A 565 -3.64 36.04 -3.17
N ILE A 566 -3.34 37.29 -2.89
CA ILE A 566 -3.37 37.93 -1.58
C ILE A 566 -4.82 37.96 -1.06
N GLY A 567 -5.04 37.61 0.22
CA GLY A 567 -6.23 38.02 0.98
C GLY A 567 -7.33 36.97 1.25
N ILE A 568 -7.12 35.67 1.01
CA ILE A 568 -8.13 34.67 1.41
C ILE A 568 -8.03 34.43 2.92
N LYS A 569 -8.90 35.11 3.67
CA LYS A 569 -9.12 34.86 5.09
C LYS A 569 -9.78 33.48 5.26
N PHE A 570 -9.13 32.64 6.04
CA PHE A 570 -9.71 31.40 6.54
C PHE A 570 -9.85 31.55 8.05
N ASN A 571 -11.08 31.47 8.55
CA ASN A 571 -11.41 31.88 9.91
C ASN A 571 -10.94 30.87 10.97
N GLU A 572 -10.57 29.66 10.56
CA GLU A 572 -10.17 28.57 11.43
C GLU A 572 -8.65 28.39 11.39
N LYS A 573 -8.08 27.80 12.45
CA LYS A 573 -6.66 27.41 12.44
C LYS A 573 -6.44 26.34 11.37
N PHE A 574 -5.52 26.60 10.44
CA PHE A 574 -5.19 25.71 9.33
C PHE A 574 -3.75 25.21 9.44
N MET A 575 -3.58 23.91 9.61
CA MET A 575 -2.27 23.27 9.78
C MET A 575 -1.98 22.34 8.61
N ILE A 576 -0.72 22.24 8.22
CA ILE A 576 -0.27 21.24 7.26
C ILE A 576 0.53 20.18 8.00
N PHE A 577 0.14 18.92 7.85
CA PHE A 577 0.82 17.77 8.41
C PHE A 577 1.29 16.89 7.25
N GLY A 578 2.61 16.84 7.04
CA GLY A 578 3.21 15.99 6.02
C GLY A 578 3.93 14.78 6.60
N TYR A 579 3.85 13.64 5.92
CA TYR A 579 4.65 12.44 6.22
C TYR A 579 5.71 12.19 5.14
N SER A 580 6.97 11.92 5.52
CA SER A 580 8.05 11.57 4.57
C SER A 580 8.22 12.60 3.45
N LEU A 581 8.05 12.23 2.17
CA LEU A 581 8.03 13.17 1.04
C LEU A 581 6.98 14.27 1.24
N GLY A 582 5.82 13.94 1.81
CA GLY A 582 4.78 14.90 2.14
C GLY A 582 5.28 16.00 3.05
N SER A 583 6.12 15.69 4.06
CA SER A 583 6.76 16.74 4.86
C SER A 583 7.64 17.66 4.01
N ASN A 584 8.43 17.11 3.08
CA ASN A 584 9.28 17.93 2.22
C ASN A 584 8.44 18.79 1.28
N VAL A 585 7.45 18.23 0.58
CA VAL A 585 6.58 18.98 -0.35
C VAL A 585 5.85 20.09 0.40
N SER A 586 5.26 19.80 1.56
CA SER A 586 4.59 20.80 2.40
C SER A 586 5.54 21.91 2.86
N PHE A 587 6.73 21.56 3.37
CA PHE A 587 7.74 22.53 3.77
C PHE A 587 8.13 23.45 2.60
N ARG A 588 8.38 22.86 1.43
CA ARG A 588 8.73 23.57 0.19
C ARG A 588 7.59 24.45 -0.32
N ALA A 589 6.33 24.03 -0.18
CA ALA A 589 5.18 24.85 -0.53
C ALA A 589 5.07 26.08 0.36
N ILE A 590 5.31 25.93 1.66
CA ILE A 590 5.33 27.04 2.61
C ILE A 590 6.48 28.01 2.29
N GLU A 591 7.69 27.51 2.03
CA GLU A 591 8.82 28.34 1.59
C GLU A 591 8.51 29.13 0.32
N GLU A 592 7.97 28.46 -0.70
CA GLU A 592 7.72 29.08 -2.00
C GLU A 592 6.59 30.10 -1.93
N PHE A 593 5.55 29.83 -1.13
CA PHE A 593 4.49 30.79 -0.85
C PHE A 593 5.05 32.02 -0.12
N ASN A 594 5.77 31.83 0.99
CA ASN A 594 6.31 32.96 1.76
C ASN A 594 7.40 33.73 0.99
N ARG A 595 8.05 33.14 -0.01
CA ARG A 595 8.98 33.85 -0.91
C ARG A 595 8.25 34.81 -1.86
N GLN A 596 7.02 34.49 -2.26
CA GLN A 596 6.25 35.25 -3.25
C GLN A 596 5.31 36.29 -2.61
N HIS A 597 5.10 36.22 -1.30
CA HIS A 597 4.11 37.01 -0.56
C HIS A 597 4.74 37.78 0.60
N ASP A 598 4.07 38.84 1.06
CA ASP A 598 4.48 39.59 2.25
C ASP A 598 4.26 38.79 3.54
N LEU A 599 5.00 39.11 4.60
CA LEU A 599 5.01 38.43 5.90
C LEU A 599 3.65 38.29 6.61
N LYS A 600 2.63 39.03 6.17
CA LYS A 600 1.27 38.98 6.73
C LYS A 600 0.45 37.81 6.21
N GLU A 601 0.81 37.26 5.04
CA GLU A 601 0.09 36.16 4.43
C GLU A 601 0.73 34.82 4.75
N LYS A 602 -0.11 33.82 5.00
CA LYS A 602 0.35 32.50 5.40
C LYS A 602 -0.34 31.43 4.59
N LEU A 603 0.42 30.48 4.07
CA LEU A 603 -0.14 29.26 3.50
C LEU A 603 -0.85 28.44 4.59
N ALA A 604 -0.23 28.33 5.76
CA ALA A 604 -0.75 27.65 6.95
C ALA A 604 -0.31 28.34 8.23
N ASP A 605 -1.02 28.10 9.33
CA ASP A 605 -0.73 28.64 10.65
C ASP A 605 0.36 27.85 11.38
N ALA A 606 0.49 26.57 11.07
CA ALA A 606 1.47 25.67 11.68
C ALA A 606 1.85 24.52 10.72
N PHE A 607 3.04 23.95 10.94
CA PHE A 607 3.54 22.80 10.17
C PHE A 607 3.93 21.64 11.08
N ILE A 608 3.48 20.44 10.73
CA ILE A 608 3.83 19.19 11.42
C ILE A 608 4.51 18.25 10.41
N SER A 609 5.68 17.73 10.78
CA SER A 609 6.46 16.80 9.97
C SER A 609 6.59 15.48 10.72
N LEU A 610 6.13 14.40 10.10
CA LEU A 610 6.33 13.03 10.58
C LEU A 610 7.33 12.30 9.66
N SER A 611 8.45 11.84 10.21
CA SER A 611 9.50 11.10 9.48
C SER A 611 9.94 11.82 8.19
N GLY A 612 10.13 13.14 8.26
CA GLY A 612 10.27 14.02 7.09
C GLY A 612 11.48 13.72 6.19
N MET A 613 11.26 13.70 4.88
CA MET A 613 12.28 13.40 3.87
C MET A 613 13.20 14.61 3.61
N PHE A 614 14.11 14.89 4.53
CA PHE A 614 15.06 16.02 4.44
C PHE A 614 16.54 15.59 4.25
N ASP A 615 16.85 14.31 4.40
CA ASP A 615 18.18 13.73 4.11
C ASP A 615 18.09 12.24 3.75
N LEU A 616 18.25 11.91 2.47
CA LEU A 616 18.35 10.54 1.98
C LEU A 616 19.81 10.04 1.90
N ALA A 617 20.77 10.95 1.76
CA ALA A 617 22.16 10.63 1.44
C ALA A 617 22.91 10.04 2.63
N SER A 618 22.61 10.51 3.85
CA SER A 618 23.30 10.08 5.07
C SER A 618 23.11 8.59 5.40
N ASN A 619 22.07 7.94 4.87
CA ASN A 619 21.83 6.51 5.05
C ASN A 619 22.64 5.62 4.09
N ILE A 620 23.29 6.20 3.09
CA ILE A 620 24.13 5.46 2.13
C ILE A 620 25.54 5.32 2.71
N LYS A 621 25.87 4.09 3.15
CA LYS A 621 27.14 3.77 3.81
C LYS A 621 28.23 3.30 2.84
N ASP A 622 27.87 2.55 1.80
CA ASP A 622 28.87 1.96 0.89
C ASP A 622 29.46 2.99 -0.09
N LEU A 623 30.78 2.94 -0.26
CA LEU A 623 31.51 3.83 -1.19
C LEU A 623 31.02 3.66 -2.64
N TYR A 624 30.73 2.43 -3.05
CA TYR A 624 30.15 2.13 -4.37
C TYR A 624 28.83 2.85 -4.59
N HIS A 625 27.89 2.74 -3.64
CA HIS A 625 26.60 3.40 -3.73
C HIS A 625 26.73 4.93 -3.69
N ARG A 626 27.67 5.48 -2.90
CA ARG A 626 27.97 6.93 -2.89
C ARG A 626 28.53 7.43 -4.22
N ALA A 627 29.48 6.72 -4.82
CA ALA A 627 30.01 7.05 -6.15
C ALA A 627 28.89 7.00 -7.21
N TYR A 628 28.00 6.02 -7.09
CA TYR A 628 26.85 5.87 -7.97
C TYR A 628 25.85 7.03 -7.88
N LEU A 629 25.66 7.64 -6.68
CA LEU A 629 24.87 8.88 -6.53
C LEU A 629 25.42 10.04 -7.36
N GLY A 630 26.76 10.16 -7.47
CA GLY A 630 27.41 11.22 -8.25
C GLY A 630 27.09 11.14 -9.75
N LEU A 631 26.78 9.95 -10.26
CA LEU A 631 26.41 9.70 -11.65
C LEU A 631 24.90 9.89 -11.92
N PHE A 632 24.08 10.14 -10.90
CA PHE A 632 22.62 10.32 -11.07
C PHE A 632 22.22 11.39 -12.07
N PRO A 633 22.87 12.57 -12.12
CA PRO A 633 22.53 13.58 -13.11
C PRO A 633 22.67 13.07 -14.55
N LEU A 634 23.68 12.23 -14.80
CA LEU A 634 23.95 11.60 -16.10
C LEU A 634 22.85 10.59 -16.44
N PHE A 635 22.56 9.64 -15.55
CA PHE A 635 21.51 8.63 -15.79
C PHE A 635 20.12 9.24 -15.96
N ALA A 636 19.79 10.27 -15.18
CA ALA A 636 18.54 10.99 -15.33
C ALA A 636 18.45 11.80 -16.64
N ALA A 637 19.58 12.19 -17.24
CA ALA A 637 19.61 12.88 -18.53
C ALA A 637 19.39 11.91 -19.70
N PHE A 638 20.10 10.77 -19.72
CA PHE A 638 20.03 9.81 -20.82
C PHE A 638 18.88 8.80 -20.70
N ALA A 639 18.47 8.46 -19.49
CA ALA A 639 17.46 7.44 -19.23
C ALA A 639 16.50 7.86 -18.10
N PRO A 640 15.84 9.04 -18.18
CA PRO A 640 15.01 9.60 -17.10
C PRO A 640 13.90 8.65 -16.59
N ARG A 641 13.41 7.79 -17.49
CA ARG A 641 12.34 6.83 -17.25
C ARG A 641 12.85 5.46 -16.78
N TYR A 642 14.16 5.23 -16.81
CA TYR A 642 14.73 3.95 -16.38
C TYR A 642 14.75 3.86 -14.85
N GLU A 643 14.51 2.66 -14.37
CA GLU A 643 14.30 2.36 -12.95
C GLU A 643 15.62 2.08 -12.23
N ASN A 644 15.74 2.58 -11.00
CA ASN A 644 16.89 2.30 -10.16
C ASN A 644 16.87 0.86 -9.62
N ARG A 645 17.69 -0.02 -10.22
CA ARG A 645 17.82 -1.42 -9.79
C ARG A 645 18.58 -1.63 -8.47
N TYR A 646 19.17 -0.57 -7.91
CA TYR A 646 19.92 -0.61 -6.65
C TYR A 646 19.11 -0.10 -5.46
N GLN A 647 17.80 0.11 -5.63
CA GLN A 647 16.93 0.45 -4.51
C GLN A 647 16.87 -0.72 -3.52
N GLN A 648 17.16 -0.46 -2.25
CA GLN A 648 17.07 -1.46 -1.20
C GLN A 648 15.62 -1.63 -0.75
N TYR A 649 15.19 -2.89 -0.63
CA TYR A 649 13.87 -3.25 -0.14
C TYR A 649 13.90 -3.57 1.36
N PRO A 650 12.82 -3.23 2.11
CA PRO A 650 12.63 -3.81 3.43
C PRO A 650 12.50 -5.33 3.30
N ASN A 651 12.84 -6.03 4.38
CA ASN A 651 12.64 -7.46 4.43
C ASN A 651 11.15 -7.72 4.73
N TYR A 652 10.36 -7.86 3.66
CA TYR A 652 8.88 -7.90 3.73
C TYR A 652 8.32 -9.02 4.60
N GLY A 653 9.04 -10.14 4.75
CA GLY A 653 8.60 -11.23 5.61
C GLY A 653 8.82 -11.00 7.11
N GLN A 654 9.42 -9.88 7.54
CA GLN A 654 9.69 -9.64 8.98
C GLN A 654 8.44 -9.29 9.80
N ARG A 655 7.41 -8.71 9.16
CA ARG A 655 6.16 -8.28 9.80
C ARG A 655 5.00 -8.51 8.85
N TYR A 656 3.84 -8.93 9.36
CA TYR A 656 2.67 -9.19 8.53
C TYR A 656 2.24 -7.95 7.74
N ASN A 657 2.17 -6.78 8.38
CA ASN A 657 1.81 -5.51 7.76
C ASN A 657 2.65 -5.20 6.51
N PHE A 658 3.94 -5.53 6.52
CA PHE A 658 4.82 -5.25 5.38
C PHE A 658 4.48 -6.12 4.16
N THR A 659 3.95 -7.33 4.38
CA THR A 659 3.50 -8.18 3.26
C THR A 659 2.26 -7.64 2.57
N MET A 660 1.46 -6.82 3.26
CA MET A 660 0.30 -6.15 2.68
C MET A 660 0.72 -5.17 1.59
N TYR A 661 1.88 -4.52 1.75
CA TYR A 661 2.46 -3.70 0.68
C TYR A 661 2.74 -4.53 -0.59
N LEU A 662 3.05 -5.81 -0.46
CA LEU A 662 3.39 -6.69 -1.59
C LEU A 662 2.21 -7.50 -2.13
N ASN A 663 1.15 -7.72 -1.35
CA ASN A 663 -0.14 -8.19 -1.86
C ASN A 663 -0.69 -7.30 -2.97
N VAL A 664 -0.12 -6.10 -3.06
CA VAL A 664 -0.46 -5.09 -4.03
C VAL A 664 0.71 -4.66 -4.93
N SER A 665 1.56 -5.65 -5.22
CA SER A 665 2.46 -5.73 -6.39
C SER A 665 3.74 -4.88 -6.40
N VAL A 666 4.89 -5.52 -6.75
CA VAL A 666 6.16 -4.91 -7.23
C VAL A 666 6.66 -5.65 -8.48
N PRO A 667 6.93 -5.07 -9.66
CA PRO A 667 7.32 -5.87 -10.84
C PRO A 667 8.84 -5.96 -11.07
N ARG A 668 9.28 -7.01 -11.78
CA ARG A 668 10.66 -7.20 -12.25
C ARG A 668 10.95 -6.57 -13.63
N ASN A 669 9.92 -6.17 -14.39
CA ASN A 669 10.09 -5.79 -15.80
C ASN A 669 9.79 -4.32 -16.08
N LYS A 670 10.70 -3.69 -16.85
CA LYS A 670 10.77 -2.25 -17.15
C LYS A 670 9.39 -1.66 -17.51
N ASN A 671 9.05 -0.54 -16.85
CA ASN A 671 8.01 0.43 -17.22
C ASN A 671 6.59 0.23 -16.67
N LEU A 672 6.38 -0.35 -15.49
CA LEU A 672 5.03 -0.48 -14.94
C LEU A 672 5.10 -0.56 -13.43
N GLN A 673 4.46 0.36 -12.69
CA GLN A 673 4.58 0.42 -11.23
C GLN A 673 3.27 0.96 -10.61
N ASP A 674 2.91 0.60 -9.36
CA ASP A 674 1.61 0.73 -8.67
C ASP A 674 1.77 1.51 -7.40
N ASP A 675 0.81 2.38 -7.07
CA ASP A 675 0.65 2.98 -5.73
C ASP A 675 -0.74 2.94 -5.15
N ARG A 676 -1.65 2.15 -5.68
CA ARG A 676 -2.85 1.99 -4.85
C ARG A 676 -2.54 1.24 -3.59
N TYR A 677 -1.58 0.30 -3.55
CA TYR A 677 -1.22 -0.29 -2.26
C TYR A 677 0.19 -0.95 -2.13
N GLY A 678 1.18 -0.69 -3.01
CA GLY A 678 2.50 -1.35 -2.96
C GLY A 678 3.78 -0.54 -3.30
N PRO A 679 4.98 -1.09 -3.02
CA PRO A 679 6.25 -0.38 -3.09
C PRO A 679 6.84 -0.29 -4.51
N HIS A 680 7.67 0.71 -4.77
CA HIS A 680 8.02 1.20 -6.11
C HIS A 680 9.53 1.24 -6.39
N PHE A 681 9.94 1.06 -7.66
CA PHE A 681 11.28 1.37 -8.19
C PHE A 681 11.36 2.81 -8.73
N CYS A 682 12.02 3.70 -8.00
CA CYS A 682 12.13 5.09 -8.42
C CYS A 682 12.80 5.23 -9.81
N SER A 683 12.17 5.95 -10.75
CA SER A 683 12.81 6.30 -12.03
C SER A 683 13.99 7.24 -11.76
N TRP A 684 15.03 7.25 -12.59
CA TRP A 684 16.20 8.09 -12.37
C TRP A 684 15.85 9.58 -12.24
N ARG A 685 14.88 10.07 -13.03
CA ARG A 685 14.38 11.44 -12.92
C ARG A 685 13.75 11.71 -11.56
N THR A 686 12.85 10.84 -11.12
CA THR A 686 12.18 10.97 -9.83
C THR A 686 13.23 10.93 -8.70
N LEU A 687 14.15 9.97 -8.74
CA LEU A 687 15.18 9.79 -7.72
C LEU A 687 16.07 11.02 -7.61
N LYS A 688 16.61 11.50 -8.73
CA LYS A 688 17.37 12.76 -8.79
C LYS A 688 16.59 13.92 -8.15
N SER A 689 15.30 14.03 -8.47
CA SER A 689 14.46 15.10 -7.96
C SER A 689 14.24 15.02 -6.45
N LEU A 690 14.10 13.82 -5.87
CA LEU A 690 13.98 13.63 -4.42
C LEU A 690 15.26 14.07 -3.68
N TYR A 691 16.43 13.71 -4.18
CA TYR A 691 17.72 14.16 -3.61
C TYR A 691 17.89 15.68 -3.72
N LEU A 692 17.57 16.25 -4.88
CA LEU A 692 17.63 17.70 -5.07
C LEU A 692 16.62 18.43 -4.19
N ALA A 693 15.43 17.88 -3.96
CA ALA A 693 14.43 18.44 -3.06
C ALA A 693 14.91 18.46 -1.60
N CYS A 694 15.57 17.39 -1.14
CA CYS A 694 16.23 17.37 0.17
C CYS A 694 17.27 18.48 0.28
N TRP A 695 18.09 18.71 -0.74
CA TRP A 695 19.07 19.80 -0.71
C TRP A 695 18.41 21.18 -0.75
N ALA A 696 17.40 21.35 -1.59
CA ALA A 696 16.69 22.60 -1.78
C ALA A 696 15.98 23.06 -0.50
N SER A 697 15.32 22.15 0.24
CA SER A 697 14.63 22.49 1.50
C SER A 697 15.59 23.06 2.54
N LYS A 698 16.81 22.53 2.64
CA LYS A 698 17.85 23.17 3.47
C LYS A 698 18.19 24.54 2.90
N ARG A 699 18.62 24.62 1.63
CA ARG A 699 19.09 25.87 0.99
C ARG A 699 18.10 27.02 1.10
N ASN A 700 16.81 26.74 0.94
CA ASN A 700 15.77 27.76 0.88
C ASN A 700 15.08 28.01 2.22
N ALA A 701 15.49 27.37 3.31
CA ALA A 701 14.88 27.56 4.63
C ALA A 701 14.86 29.02 5.10
N LYS A 702 15.74 29.88 4.54
CA LYS A 702 15.71 31.34 4.74
C LYS A 702 14.41 32.02 4.28
N HIS A 703 13.66 31.38 3.38
CA HIS A 703 12.36 31.83 2.89
C HIS A 703 11.20 31.22 3.69
N TYR A 704 11.47 30.38 4.67
CA TYR A 704 10.44 29.88 5.57
C TYR A 704 9.96 31.00 6.51
N PRO A 705 8.66 31.06 6.86
CA PRO A 705 8.15 32.09 7.76
C PRO A 705 8.86 32.07 9.12
N LYS A 706 9.35 33.23 9.57
CA LYS A 706 10.13 33.33 10.81
C LYS A 706 9.37 32.96 12.08
N ASN A 707 8.05 33.10 12.11
CA ASN A 707 7.25 32.93 13.33
C ASN A 707 6.19 31.83 13.18
N MET A 708 6.39 30.87 12.28
CA MET A 708 5.44 29.77 12.12
C MET A 708 5.83 28.59 12.99
N PRO A 709 4.96 28.18 13.93
CA PRO A 709 5.17 26.98 14.72
C PRO A 709 5.40 25.74 13.87
N THR A 710 6.47 25.02 14.19
CA THR A 710 6.86 23.81 13.47
C THR A 710 7.19 22.67 14.43
N LEU A 711 6.57 21.51 14.23
CA LEU A 711 6.88 20.27 14.96
C LEU A 711 7.47 19.23 14.02
N PHE A 712 8.63 18.69 14.37
CA PHE A 712 9.20 17.51 13.74
C PHE A 712 9.12 16.32 14.69
N ILE A 713 8.53 15.22 14.26
CA ILE A 713 8.55 13.93 14.96
C ILE A 713 9.27 12.94 14.06
N HIS A 714 10.41 12.41 14.50
CA HIS A 714 11.30 11.61 13.63
C HIS A 714 11.99 10.49 14.42
N SER A 715 12.14 9.31 13.82
CA SER A 715 12.84 8.19 14.46
C SER A 715 14.37 8.34 14.43
N SER A 716 15.05 8.03 15.54
CA SER A 716 16.50 8.21 15.69
C SER A 716 17.33 7.41 14.68
N GLU A 717 16.88 6.21 14.30
CA GLU A 717 17.54 5.32 13.35
C GLU A 717 16.71 5.07 12.08
N ASP A 718 15.90 6.05 11.66
CA ASP A 718 15.12 5.94 10.42
C ASP A 718 16.01 5.54 9.22
N TYR A 719 15.74 4.34 8.70
CA TYR A 719 16.55 3.68 7.70
C TYR A 719 16.30 4.20 6.27
N LYS A 720 15.26 5.02 6.05
CA LYS A 720 14.97 5.68 4.76
C LYS A 720 15.39 7.15 4.80
N CYS A 721 14.89 7.92 5.77
CA CYS A 721 15.14 9.36 5.88
C CYS A 721 15.92 9.67 7.15
N ASN A 722 17.16 10.13 7.02
CA ASN A 722 18.02 10.34 8.18
C ASN A 722 17.62 11.60 8.97
N ILE A 723 17.53 11.48 10.30
CA ILE A 723 17.18 12.58 11.21
C ILE A 723 18.13 13.79 11.12
N LYS A 724 19.36 13.61 10.65
CA LYS A 724 20.30 14.73 10.37
C LYS A 724 19.70 15.78 9.44
N GLY A 725 18.79 15.40 8.55
CA GLY A 725 18.05 16.33 7.70
C GLY A 725 17.18 17.28 8.51
N VAL A 726 16.40 16.75 9.45
CA VAL A 726 15.55 17.51 10.38
C VAL A 726 16.39 18.43 11.26
N ARG A 727 17.45 17.91 11.90
CA ARG A 727 18.33 18.72 12.77
C ARG A 727 18.99 19.90 12.03
N LYS A 728 19.33 19.72 10.75
CA LYS A 728 19.85 20.82 9.91
C LYS A 728 18.81 21.89 9.58
N ILE A 729 17.54 21.53 9.51
CA ILE A 729 16.44 22.48 9.30
C ILE A 729 16.11 23.19 10.62
N GLU A 730 16.00 22.44 11.72
CA GLU A 730 15.84 22.98 13.08
C GLU A 730 16.87 24.08 13.37
N ALA A 731 18.15 23.81 13.13
CA ALA A 731 19.23 24.78 13.32
C ALA A 731 19.07 26.07 12.49
N ARG A 732 18.33 26.04 11.39
CA ARG A 732 18.04 27.22 10.55
C ARG A 732 16.77 27.95 10.98
N LEU A 733 15.79 27.24 11.53
CA LEU A 733 14.51 27.81 11.98
C LEU A 733 14.58 28.38 13.41
N GLY A 734 15.52 27.90 14.22
CA GLY A 734 15.70 28.32 15.61
C GLY A 734 14.51 27.93 16.50
N PHE A 735 14.14 28.81 17.43
CA PHE A 735 13.14 28.56 18.49
C PHE A 735 11.72 28.22 18.01
N ASN A 736 11.42 28.42 16.72
CA ASN A 736 10.10 28.11 16.16
C ASN A 736 9.92 26.65 15.76
N ALA A 737 11.00 25.86 15.82
CA ALA A 737 11.00 24.44 15.55
C ALA A 737 11.16 23.63 16.84
N SER A 738 10.28 22.66 17.04
CA SER A 738 10.41 21.64 18.08
C SER A 738 10.71 20.29 17.43
N VAL A 739 11.66 19.53 17.96
CA VAL A 739 12.02 18.20 17.44
C VAL A 739 11.82 17.14 18.53
N VAL A 740 10.95 16.18 18.24
CA VAL A 740 10.75 14.96 18.99
C VAL A 740 11.49 13.83 18.30
N GLU A 741 12.54 13.35 18.94
CA GLU A 741 13.32 12.21 18.46
C GLU A 741 12.81 10.93 19.12
N MET A 742 12.28 10.01 18.31
CA MET A 742 11.71 8.74 18.77
C MET A 742 12.76 7.62 18.68
N PRO A 743 13.17 7.00 19.80
CA PRO A 743 14.10 5.87 19.75
C PRO A 743 13.51 4.71 18.95
N GLY A 744 14.27 4.22 17.98
CA GLY A 744 13.89 3.09 17.15
C GLY A 744 14.44 3.18 15.73
N ARG A 745 14.20 2.14 14.94
CA ARG A 745 14.66 2.02 13.55
C ARG A 745 13.47 1.86 12.60
N ASP A 746 12.60 2.86 12.55
CA ASP A 746 11.40 2.82 11.71
C ASP A 746 11.23 4.07 10.85
N HIS A 747 10.61 3.90 9.70
CA HIS A 747 10.14 4.99 8.85
C HIS A 747 8.61 5.04 8.78
N HIS A 748 7.92 3.91 8.95
CA HIS A 748 6.46 3.77 8.85
C HIS A 748 5.78 4.15 10.17
N THR A 749 6.16 5.31 10.71
CA THR A 749 5.67 5.83 12.00
C THR A 749 4.19 6.20 11.97
N PHE A 750 3.48 6.02 10.85
CA PHE A 750 2.03 6.21 10.78
C PHE A 750 1.23 4.96 11.20
N GLU A 751 1.89 3.81 11.39
CA GLU A 751 1.25 2.58 11.84
C GLU A 751 0.66 2.70 13.25
N THR A 752 -0.36 1.88 13.54
CA THR A 752 -1.17 1.98 14.77
C THR A 752 -0.35 1.91 16.06
N ASP A 753 0.75 1.15 16.08
CA ASP A 753 1.64 1.01 17.24
C ASP A 753 2.49 2.25 17.54
N PHE A 754 2.53 3.23 16.64
CA PHE A 754 3.17 4.53 16.89
C PHE A 754 2.18 5.64 17.26
N LEU A 755 0.86 5.38 17.22
CA LEU A 755 -0.14 6.42 17.40
C LEU A 755 -0.13 7.03 18.79
N ASP A 756 0.06 6.23 19.85
CA ASP A 756 0.11 6.77 21.22
C ASP A 756 1.28 7.76 21.41
N PRO A 757 2.56 7.39 21.16
CA PRO A 757 3.65 8.34 21.33
C PRO A 757 3.52 9.56 20.41
N ILE A 758 3.03 9.41 19.19
CA ILE A 758 2.85 10.54 18.27
C ILE A 758 1.75 11.49 18.76
N SER A 759 0.58 10.95 19.08
CA SER A 759 -0.58 11.75 19.49
C SER A 759 -0.35 12.45 20.82
N LYS A 760 0.41 11.84 21.74
CA LYS A 760 0.83 12.47 22.99
C LYS A 760 1.68 13.71 22.72
N ASN A 761 2.78 13.55 21.98
CA ASN A 761 3.68 14.66 21.64
C ASN A 761 2.96 15.75 20.83
N LEU A 762 2.06 15.36 19.93
CA LEU A 762 1.26 16.29 19.15
C LEU A 762 0.28 17.06 20.05
N ALA A 763 -0.45 16.40 20.95
CA ALA A 763 -1.40 17.04 21.87
C ALA A 763 -0.71 18.04 22.80
N GLU A 764 0.43 17.64 23.38
CA GLU A 764 1.25 18.51 24.24
C GLU A 764 1.71 19.76 23.46
N TRP A 765 2.25 19.57 22.25
CA TRP A 765 2.70 20.68 21.41
C TRP A 765 1.58 21.61 20.96
N LEU A 766 0.40 21.06 20.61
CA LEU A 766 -0.76 21.86 20.22
C LEU A 766 -1.27 22.70 21.40
N ALA A 767 -1.30 22.14 22.61
CA ALA A 767 -1.71 22.85 23.81
C ALA A 767 -0.81 24.06 24.11
N THR A 768 0.51 23.92 23.96
CA THR A 768 1.45 25.01 24.24
C THR A 768 1.48 26.10 23.17
N THR A 769 1.15 25.73 21.93
CA THR A 769 1.49 26.54 20.75
C THR A 769 0.28 27.13 20.04
N VAL A 770 -0.83 26.36 19.98
CA VAL A 770 -2.06 26.77 19.31
C VAL A 770 -3.14 27.19 20.33
N GLY A 771 -3.10 26.64 21.56
CA GLY A 771 -4.06 26.94 22.63
C GLY A 771 -3.90 28.29 23.35
N ARG A 772 -2.85 29.08 23.06
CA ARG A 772 -2.61 30.38 23.73
C ARG A 772 -3.50 31.54 23.25
N GLU A 773 -4.33 31.34 22.23
CA GLU A 773 -5.23 32.40 21.72
C GLU A 773 -6.66 32.36 22.30
N THR A 774 -7.00 31.39 23.17
CA THR A 774 -8.39 31.19 23.64
C THR A 774 -8.67 31.64 25.08
N ILE A 775 -7.90 32.60 25.62
CA ILE A 775 -8.28 33.31 26.85
C ILE A 775 -8.54 34.77 26.50
N VAL A 776 -9.63 35.01 25.76
CA VAL A 776 -10.39 36.25 25.89
C VAL A 776 -11.55 35.90 26.80
N ILE A 777 -11.36 36.16 28.10
CA ILE A 777 -12.44 36.17 29.07
C ILE A 777 -13.38 37.28 28.59
N HIS A 778 -14.52 36.92 28.01
CA HIS A 778 -15.65 37.83 27.93
C HIS A 778 -16.17 38.02 29.35
N SER A 779 -15.59 38.98 30.06
CA SER A 779 -16.16 39.52 31.28
C SER A 779 -17.31 40.45 30.91
N LYS A 780 -18.52 39.98 31.23
CA LYS A 780 -19.83 40.64 31.24
C LYS A 780 -20.50 40.94 29.91
#